data_AF-A0A3T1D469-F1
#
_entry.id   AF-A0A3T1D469-F1
#
_cell.length_a   1.000
_cell.length_b   1.000
_cell.length_c   1.000
_cell.angle_alpha   90.00
_cell.angle_beta   90.00
_cell.angle_gamma   90.00
#
_symmetry.space_group_name_H-M   'P 1'
#
loop_
_entity.id
_entity.type
_entity.pdbx_description
1 polymer ?
#
loop_
_entity_poly.entity_id
_entity_poly.type
_entity_poly.pdbx_seq_one_letter_code
_entity_poly.pdbx_strand_id
1 'polypeptide(L)'
;MRMIPTTRHFSKMTALILILQLMMTTISVPTGAWAKENEQASVLGSNPNLVQNPGFENDLSDWDVSFPDSVVEVTYGAHSGSKAIRVNQSSQEQTVSVQSGKSYKLTFWAKREGPTELNVVGINFWDVPGLGLQGARVTVDSNEYKEYEIYFTAPVGFSTSTVVIWKEPGTGWVYVDDVMLVELPNYVVNPGFEDGLAGWDLSWPDTVEQLTSDAASGSQALKVNASSREQTVDIEAGQSYKLTFKGKRVGPAELNVVGINFWDVPGLGLQGSRITVDSSSYQDYTVYFTAPVGFSKATVVIWKEPGAGWVFVDDFTVTKWSAQSTEEVPQRTNRTILNEPTKKQPDLLLLEHPGAATTWPAKVKENINHIESLPFDGITITPTFSSKLMSRQSVSYETMFEELKVLKGLFKKVNKNYLEVFSNRPSDPADTTGKSGDLFDDEGWAVVESNMKNFARAAKKVGITRILYDNEEYFGRFTSYPQTSFYKEKSLQEYQDKARDRGRQMMNAIMSEIPNASVLVLHGPYITDPNKPDWFVKNGVGTVNLMGPFFIGMMQAAEASVNHPKVIDGGELYLLRSQGDFEDAYQYRKYELADEYSNNTFIPEDLRSKYASNSYISFGVYNEHWINNYPMNPTIMRDTLENALRSADEVVWYYNEPAGSGDWMIPNSVSSVWFDAINGAKEAVAELKTGTNRIYNGGFEFGDVNWERFGNAEVKHALGTTLVANSDASALVLSPDSGGARQTITAELNKGSAYQLSGWSKSLTQGDNAEIGIVLKGGSGEVVGQYSFTMNDTAYSKGSVSFIVPSNYSSAQVYAKREVGSDSVFVDDVVLRELINVPTRLVLSANKTEVKLNQNVKLDVKIFNGKGKKVRVNDGAVTYLSSNPTVATVNTEGKVTIAGIGNSTITASVTLNGITLSDALEIKVRAKGNGH
;
A
#
# COMPACT_ATOMS: atom_id res chain seq x y z
N MET A 1 64.79 -5.35 -21.18
CA MET A 1 65.40 -4.46 -20.16
C MET A 1 65.41 -3.05 -20.75
N ARG A 2 64.73 -2.07 -20.12
CA ARG A 2 64.48 -0.69 -20.64
C ARG A 2 63.56 -0.65 -21.91
N MET A 3 62.76 0.38 -22.24
CA MET A 3 62.36 1.64 -21.55
C MET A 3 61.19 2.38 -22.28
N ILE A 4 60.23 2.96 -21.52
CA ILE A 4 59.48 4.24 -21.80
C ILE A 4 58.42 4.13 -22.99
N PRO A 5 57.52 5.11 -23.30
CA PRO A 5 56.16 5.28 -22.72
C PRO A 5 55.03 5.64 -23.77
N THR A 6 54.02 6.42 -23.34
CA THR A 6 53.11 7.33 -24.11
C THR A 6 52.06 6.72 -25.06
N THR A 7 50.86 7.26 -25.33
CA THR A 7 49.82 8.12 -24.71
C THR A 7 48.79 8.43 -25.82
N ARG A 8 47.48 8.43 -25.49
CA ARG A 8 46.40 9.30 -26.02
C ARG A 8 46.03 9.36 -27.54
N HIS A 9 44.72 9.17 -27.76
CA HIS A 9 43.76 10.04 -28.49
C HIS A 9 43.35 9.81 -29.97
N PHE A 10 42.01 9.79 -30.17
CA PHE A 10 41.19 10.34 -31.28
C PHE A 10 41.39 9.78 -32.73
N SER A 11 40.40 9.73 -33.65
CA SER A 11 38.94 9.95 -33.63
C SER A 11 38.27 9.49 -34.96
N LYS A 12 36.92 9.37 -34.98
CA LYS A 12 35.99 9.51 -36.15
C LYS A 12 36.07 8.42 -37.26
N MET A 13 34.99 7.81 -37.78
CA MET A 13 33.58 8.20 -38.10
C MET A 13 33.38 8.74 -39.53
N THR A 14 33.01 7.86 -40.47
CA THR A 14 32.01 7.98 -41.59
C THR A 14 32.06 6.64 -42.38
N ALA A 15 30.95 5.91 -42.66
CA ALA A 15 29.88 6.15 -43.63
C ALA A 15 30.38 6.04 -45.11
N LEU A 16 29.72 5.41 -46.09
CA LEU A 16 28.39 4.77 -46.21
C LEU A 16 28.32 3.94 -47.54
N ILE A 17 27.16 3.32 -47.84
CA ILE A 17 26.53 3.18 -49.19
C ILE A 17 26.74 1.92 -50.11
N LEU A 18 25.58 1.32 -50.45
CA LEU A 18 25.12 0.50 -51.60
C LEU A 18 25.89 -0.80 -52.01
N ILE A 19 25.32 -2.01 -52.14
CA ILE A 19 24.04 -2.57 -52.70
C ILE A 19 24.23 -3.24 -54.09
N LEU A 20 23.93 -4.55 -54.10
CA LEU A 20 23.48 -5.44 -55.19
C LEU A 20 24.34 -5.76 -56.44
N GLN A 21 23.95 -6.92 -57.01
CA GLN A 21 24.21 -7.47 -58.35
C GLN A 21 25.64 -8.05 -58.58
N LEU A 22 25.82 -9.22 -59.21
CA LEU A 22 24.94 -9.93 -60.17
C LEU A 22 24.98 -11.48 -60.03
N MET A 23 23.99 -12.15 -60.64
CA MET A 23 23.71 -13.60 -60.57
C MET A 23 24.61 -14.48 -61.47
N MET A 24 24.73 -15.78 -61.15
CA MET A 24 24.62 -16.98 -62.02
C MET A 24 25.12 -18.24 -61.25
N THR A 25 24.29 -19.16 -60.76
CA THR A 25 23.73 -20.37 -61.46
C THR A 25 24.80 -21.23 -62.15
N THR A 26 25.20 -22.41 -61.63
CA THR A 26 24.73 -23.79 -61.99
C THR A 26 25.79 -24.83 -61.45
N ILE A 27 25.61 -26.16 -61.27
CA ILE A 27 24.49 -27.13 -61.39
C ILE A 27 24.72 -28.41 -60.53
N SER A 28 23.65 -29.15 -60.20
CA SER A 28 23.47 -30.57 -59.79
C SER A 28 24.38 -31.34 -58.78
N VAL A 29 23.69 -31.82 -57.73
CA VAL A 29 23.76 -33.11 -56.97
C VAL A 29 24.38 -34.33 -57.69
N PRO A 30 24.95 -35.37 -56.99
CA PRO A 30 24.21 -36.14 -55.95
C PRO A 30 24.97 -36.76 -54.74
N THR A 31 24.17 -36.99 -53.69
CA THR A 31 24.21 -38.07 -52.66
C THR A 31 25.54 -38.56 -52.05
N GLY A 32 25.68 -38.31 -50.74
CA GLY A 32 26.12 -39.32 -49.76
C GLY A 32 27.57 -39.25 -49.27
N ALA A 33 27.79 -38.66 -48.08
CA ALA A 33 28.78 -39.10 -47.05
C ALA A 33 28.95 -38.13 -45.84
N TRP A 34 27.91 -37.42 -45.36
CA TRP A 34 27.96 -36.70 -44.08
C TRP A 34 26.64 -36.83 -43.31
N ALA A 35 26.34 -38.04 -42.85
CA ALA A 35 25.22 -38.33 -41.96
C ALA A 35 25.76 -39.02 -40.70
N LYS A 36 26.12 -38.21 -39.69
CA LYS A 36 26.33 -38.65 -38.28
C LYS A 36 26.60 -37.49 -37.30
N GLU A 37 25.81 -36.42 -37.35
CA GLU A 37 25.91 -35.35 -36.32
C GLU A 37 24.61 -34.55 -36.15
N ASN A 38 23.44 -35.19 -36.29
CA ASN A 38 22.15 -34.49 -36.13
C ASN A 38 21.05 -35.40 -35.57
N GLU A 39 21.31 -36.00 -34.39
CA GLU A 39 20.39 -36.92 -33.70
C GLU A 39 20.09 -36.49 -32.24
N GLN A 40 20.33 -35.21 -31.91
CA GLN A 40 19.91 -34.58 -30.65
C GLN A 40 19.10 -33.27 -30.83
N ALA A 41 18.60 -33.00 -32.04
CA ALA A 41 17.71 -31.87 -32.32
C ALA A 41 16.22 -32.29 -32.51
N SER A 42 15.85 -33.51 -32.09
CA SER A 42 14.53 -34.11 -32.35
C SER A 42 13.79 -34.62 -31.10
N VAL A 43 14.17 -34.16 -29.90
CA VAL A 43 13.49 -34.49 -28.63
C VAL A 43 12.82 -33.26 -27.98
N LEU A 44 12.34 -32.35 -28.81
CA LEU A 44 11.19 -31.50 -28.49
C LEU A 44 10.07 -31.94 -29.43
N GLY A 45 9.18 -32.80 -28.94
CA GLY A 45 8.00 -33.19 -29.69
C GLY A 45 7.14 -31.95 -29.95
N SER A 46 6.62 -31.79 -31.17
CA SER A 46 5.60 -30.80 -31.45
C SER A 46 4.33 -31.20 -30.71
N ASN A 47 4.15 -30.67 -29.49
CA ASN A 47 2.94 -30.90 -28.71
C ASN A 47 1.73 -30.48 -29.57
N PRO A 48 0.75 -31.38 -29.77
CA PRO A 48 -0.36 -31.11 -30.66
C PRO A 48 -1.23 -29.99 -30.09
N ASN A 49 -1.81 -29.18 -30.99
CA ASN A 49 -2.82 -28.21 -30.60
C ASN A 49 -4.02 -28.96 -30.00
N LEU A 50 -4.40 -28.61 -28.78
CA LEU A 50 -5.54 -29.19 -28.07
C LEU A 50 -6.88 -28.59 -28.55
N VAL A 51 -6.85 -27.44 -29.24
CA VAL A 51 -8.01 -26.81 -29.86
C VAL A 51 -8.35 -27.47 -31.20
N GLN A 52 -9.62 -27.81 -31.40
CA GLN A 52 -10.16 -28.29 -32.68
C GLN A 52 -10.72 -27.11 -33.49
N ASN A 53 -10.66 -27.20 -34.82
CA ASN A 53 -11.07 -26.14 -35.74
C ASN A 53 -10.54 -24.72 -35.33
N PRO A 54 -9.22 -24.56 -35.13
CA PRO A 54 -8.64 -23.39 -34.44
C PRO A 54 -8.73 -22.07 -35.22
N GLY A 55 -8.85 -22.14 -36.54
CA GLY A 55 -9.06 -20.98 -37.44
C GLY A 55 -10.44 -20.96 -38.08
N PHE A 56 -11.44 -21.64 -37.51
CA PHE A 56 -12.85 -21.55 -37.91
C PHE A 56 -13.18 -21.86 -39.39
N GLU A 57 -12.25 -22.50 -40.12
CA GLU A 57 -12.43 -22.87 -41.54
C GLU A 57 -13.63 -23.80 -41.76
N ASN A 58 -13.94 -24.65 -40.75
CA ASN A 58 -15.12 -25.51 -40.72
C ASN A 58 -16.33 -24.86 -40.00
N ASP A 59 -16.46 -23.53 -40.14
CA ASP A 59 -17.45 -22.70 -39.44
C ASP A 59 -17.34 -22.85 -37.91
N LEU A 60 -18.45 -22.90 -37.17
CA LEU A 60 -18.46 -23.09 -35.72
C LEU A 60 -18.42 -24.59 -35.30
N SER A 61 -17.99 -25.48 -36.19
CA SER A 61 -17.84 -26.90 -35.83
C SER A 61 -16.81 -27.06 -34.71
N ASP A 62 -17.08 -28.00 -33.79
CA ASP A 62 -16.28 -28.28 -32.59
C ASP A 62 -16.26 -27.15 -31.52
N TRP A 63 -17.01 -26.06 -31.70
CA TRP A 63 -17.22 -25.02 -30.68
C TRP A 63 -18.68 -25.07 -30.16
N ASP A 64 -18.86 -25.06 -28.84
CA ASP A 64 -20.12 -25.28 -28.13
C ASP A 64 -21.10 -24.09 -28.26
N VAL A 65 -22.15 -24.24 -29.07
CA VAL A 65 -23.10 -23.16 -29.44
C VAL A 65 -24.23 -22.92 -28.41
N SER A 66 -24.09 -23.41 -27.18
CA SER A 66 -25.21 -23.66 -26.25
C SER A 66 -25.56 -22.52 -25.27
N PHE A 67 -25.24 -21.27 -25.60
CA PHE A 67 -25.63 -20.08 -24.83
C PHE A 67 -26.73 -19.30 -25.57
N PRO A 68 -27.99 -19.26 -25.07
CA PRO A 68 -29.12 -18.68 -25.80
C PRO A 68 -28.99 -17.20 -26.17
N ASP A 69 -28.21 -16.45 -25.39
CA ASP A 69 -28.02 -15.00 -25.54
C ASP A 69 -26.75 -14.64 -26.33
N SER A 70 -26.06 -15.63 -26.92
CA SER A 70 -24.81 -15.41 -27.67
C SER A 70 -25.06 -14.92 -29.10
N VAL A 71 -24.41 -13.79 -29.43
CA VAL A 71 -24.42 -13.19 -30.76
C VAL A 71 -23.03 -13.42 -31.38
N VAL A 72 -22.96 -14.47 -32.21
CA VAL A 72 -21.72 -15.04 -32.75
C VAL A 72 -21.89 -15.28 -34.25
N GLU A 73 -20.86 -14.94 -35.04
CA GLU A 73 -20.85 -15.15 -36.49
C GLU A 73 -19.48 -15.61 -36.97
N VAL A 74 -19.47 -16.38 -38.07
CA VAL A 74 -18.25 -16.63 -38.87
C VAL A 74 -18.10 -15.47 -39.85
N THR A 75 -16.88 -14.95 -40.00
CA THR A 75 -16.56 -13.80 -40.86
C THR A 75 -15.40 -14.12 -41.80
N TYR A 76 -15.37 -13.45 -42.96
CA TYR A 76 -14.28 -13.54 -43.94
C TYR A 76 -13.13 -12.54 -43.67
N GLY A 77 -13.24 -11.75 -42.59
CA GLY A 77 -12.23 -10.79 -42.18
C GLY A 77 -11.13 -11.38 -41.30
N ALA A 78 -10.61 -12.56 -41.69
CA ALA A 78 -9.70 -13.42 -40.95
C ALA A 78 -8.25 -12.90 -40.87
N HIS A 79 -7.45 -13.48 -39.99
CA HIS A 79 -6.00 -13.27 -39.90
C HIS A 79 -5.26 -14.24 -40.84
N SER A 80 -5.61 -15.52 -40.80
CA SER A 80 -5.15 -16.54 -41.74
C SER A 80 -6.34 -17.26 -42.40
N GLY A 81 -6.08 -18.18 -43.34
CA GLY A 81 -7.16 -18.91 -44.00
C GLY A 81 -8.16 -18.04 -44.78
N SER A 82 -9.45 -18.36 -44.63
CA SER A 82 -10.60 -17.74 -45.28
C SER A 82 -11.70 -17.32 -44.31
N LYS A 83 -11.68 -17.82 -43.07
CA LYS A 83 -12.70 -17.60 -42.04
C LYS A 83 -12.05 -17.27 -40.69
N ALA A 84 -12.78 -16.55 -39.86
CA ALA A 84 -12.49 -16.34 -38.44
C ALA A 84 -13.83 -16.22 -37.69
N ILE A 85 -13.79 -16.27 -36.36
CA ILE A 85 -14.98 -15.98 -35.54
C ILE A 85 -15.06 -14.50 -35.19
N ARG A 86 -16.29 -13.98 -35.10
CA ARG A 86 -16.58 -12.74 -34.38
C ARG A 86 -17.71 -12.91 -33.37
N VAL A 87 -17.58 -12.27 -32.21
CA VAL A 87 -18.56 -12.28 -31.11
C VAL A 87 -18.95 -10.83 -30.79
N ASN A 88 -20.24 -10.57 -30.60
CA ASN A 88 -20.80 -9.27 -30.19
C ASN A 88 -21.33 -9.29 -28.74
N GLN A 89 -21.81 -10.44 -28.27
CA GLN A 89 -22.43 -10.59 -26.96
C GLN A 89 -22.29 -12.04 -26.45
N SER A 90 -22.06 -12.20 -25.13
CA SER A 90 -21.89 -13.48 -24.43
C SER A 90 -20.67 -14.27 -24.97
N SER A 91 -20.59 -15.60 -24.77
CA SER A 91 -19.45 -16.43 -25.20
C SER A 91 -19.73 -17.37 -26.37
N GLN A 92 -18.66 -17.66 -27.11
CA GLN A 92 -18.45 -18.92 -27.81
C GLN A 92 -17.34 -19.68 -27.07
N GLU A 93 -17.53 -20.97 -26.81
CA GLU A 93 -16.57 -21.79 -26.07
C GLU A 93 -16.23 -23.10 -26.79
N GLN A 94 -15.15 -23.76 -26.41
CA GLN A 94 -14.84 -25.14 -26.80
C GLN A 94 -14.28 -25.89 -25.58
N THR A 95 -14.89 -27.04 -25.27
CA THR A 95 -14.34 -27.97 -24.27
C THR A 95 -13.01 -28.56 -24.73
N VAL A 96 -11.95 -28.33 -23.95
CA VAL A 96 -10.58 -28.82 -24.21
C VAL A 96 -10.10 -29.75 -23.10
N SER A 97 -9.27 -30.73 -23.43
CA SER A 97 -8.72 -31.69 -22.45
C SER A 97 -7.32 -31.28 -22.00
N VAL A 98 -7.21 -30.68 -20.82
CA VAL A 98 -5.94 -30.38 -20.15
C VAL A 98 -5.81 -31.18 -18.85
N GLN A 99 -4.59 -31.34 -18.33
CA GLN A 99 -4.32 -32.12 -17.12
C GLN A 99 -4.08 -31.22 -15.90
N SER A 100 -4.70 -31.52 -14.76
CA SER A 100 -4.44 -30.83 -13.49
C SER A 100 -2.95 -30.78 -13.14
N GLY A 101 -2.48 -29.61 -12.70
CA GLY A 101 -1.09 -29.37 -12.32
C GLY A 101 -0.11 -29.19 -13.50
N LYS A 102 -0.54 -29.42 -14.75
CA LYS A 102 0.28 -29.14 -15.93
C LYS A 102 0.19 -27.68 -16.36
N SER A 103 1.27 -27.17 -16.93
CA SER A 103 1.31 -25.82 -17.51
C SER A 103 1.08 -25.85 -19.02
N TYR A 104 0.45 -24.81 -19.53
CA TYR A 104 0.05 -24.68 -20.93
C TYR A 104 0.29 -23.25 -21.44
N LYS A 105 0.41 -23.14 -22.76
CA LYS A 105 0.41 -21.87 -23.50
C LYS A 105 -0.80 -21.87 -24.44
N LEU A 106 -1.63 -20.84 -24.32
CA LEU A 106 -2.70 -20.52 -25.26
C LEU A 106 -2.27 -19.28 -26.07
N THR A 107 -2.26 -19.38 -27.40
CA THR A 107 -2.09 -18.25 -28.32
C THR A 107 -3.29 -18.11 -29.24
N PHE A 108 -3.51 -16.91 -29.76
CA PHE A 108 -4.51 -16.62 -30.77
C PHE A 108 -4.25 -15.24 -31.36
N TRP A 109 -4.78 -15.00 -32.56
CA TRP A 109 -4.78 -13.69 -33.20
C TRP A 109 -6.14 -13.03 -32.99
N ALA A 110 -6.15 -11.83 -32.41
CA ALA A 110 -7.41 -11.12 -32.15
C ALA A 110 -7.34 -9.61 -32.43
N LYS A 111 -8.51 -9.02 -32.63
CA LYS A 111 -8.76 -7.58 -32.74
C LYS A 111 -10.18 -7.27 -32.26
N ARG A 112 -10.47 -6.00 -31.94
CA ARG A 112 -11.84 -5.52 -31.75
C ARG A 112 -12.19 -4.42 -32.75
N GLU A 113 -13.48 -4.23 -32.92
CA GLU A 113 -14.11 -3.12 -33.64
C GLU A 113 -15.13 -2.48 -32.72
N GLY A 114 -15.25 -1.15 -32.69
CA GLY A 114 -16.19 -0.44 -31.81
C GLY A 114 -15.62 0.03 -30.46
N PRO A 115 -16.48 0.27 -29.44
CA PRO A 115 -16.07 0.84 -28.16
C PRO A 115 -15.19 -0.06 -27.29
N THR A 116 -14.78 0.45 -26.13
CA THR A 116 -13.99 -0.27 -25.12
C THR A 116 -14.86 -1.15 -24.20
N GLU A 117 -15.95 -1.73 -24.68
CA GLU A 117 -16.69 -2.74 -23.91
C GLU A 117 -15.79 -3.98 -23.74
N LEU A 118 -15.97 -4.76 -22.66
CA LEU A 118 -15.01 -5.82 -22.32
C LEU A 118 -15.04 -6.97 -23.35
N ASN A 119 -13.86 -7.30 -23.90
CA ASN A 119 -13.67 -8.34 -24.92
C ASN A 119 -12.61 -9.32 -24.43
N VAL A 120 -12.97 -10.57 -24.14
CA VAL A 120 -12.12 -11.50 -23.40
C VAL A 120 -11.88 -12.77 -24.20
N VAL A 121 -10.63 -13.23 -24.24
CA VAL A 121 -10.27 -14.55 -24.76
C VAL A 121 -9.38 -15.25 -23.75
N GLY A 122 -9.57 -16.56 -23.57
CA GLY A 122 -8.81 -17.33 -22.60
C GLY A 122 -9.26 -18.77 -22.41
N ILE A 123 -9.03 -19.29 -21.22
CA ILE A 123 -9.49 -20.61 -20.77
C ILE A 123 -10.20 -20.50 -19.41
N ASN A 124 -11.21 -21.34 -19.23
CA ASN A 124 -11.99 -21.54 -18.01
C ASN A 124 -11.72 -22.92 -17.41
N PHE A 125 -11.86 -23.03 -16.09
CA PHE A 125 -11.82 -24.27 -15.31
C PHE A 125 -13.05 -24.30 -14.40
N TRP A 126 -13.90 -25.30 -14.59
CA TRP A 126 -15.19 -25.43 -13.91
C TRP A 126 -15.05 -26.28 -12.64
N ASP A 127 -15.88 -25.98 -11.64
CA ASP A 127 -15.99 -26.69 -10.36
C ASP A 127 -14.66 -26.94 -9.61
N VAL A 128 -13.73 -25.99 -9.64
CA VAL A 128 -12.47 -26.08 -8.90
C VAL A 128 -12.75 -26.20 -7.39
N PRO A 129 -12.21 -27.23 -6.70
CA PRO A 129 -12.48 -27.45 -5.27
C PRO A 129 -12.15 -26.23 -4.41
N GLY A 130 -13.17 -25.68 -3.75
CA GLY A 130 -13.06 -24.50 -2.88
C GLY A 130 -13.01 -23.14 -3.60
N LEU A 131 -12.96 -23.10 -4.94
CA LEU A 131 -12.84 -21.85 -5.73
C LEU A 131 -13.95 -21.66 -6.79
N GLY A 132 -14.61 -22.73 -7.24
CA GLY A 132 -15.67 -22.64 -8.25
C GLY A 132 -15.12 -22.45 -9.67
N LEU A 133 -15.63 -21.47 -10.41
CA LEU A 133 -15.12 -21.14 -11.75
C LEU A 133 -13.80 -20.35 -11.62
N GLN A 134 -12.78 -20.81 -12.35
CA GLN A 134 -11.47 -20.16 -12.44
C GLN A 134 -11.08 -20.01 -13.92
N GLY A 135 -10.02 -19.26 -14.24
CA GLY A 135 -9.56 -19.13 -15.62
C GLY A 135 -8.30 -18.30 -15.81
N ALA A 136 -7.71 -18.39 -16.99
CA ALA A 136 -6.62 -17.53 -17.44
C ALA A 136 -7.04 -16.86 -18.75
N ARG A 137 -7.13 -15.53 -18.75
CA ARG A 137 -7.83 -14.74 -19.76
C ARG A 137 -7.08 -13.43 -20.04
N VAL A 138 -7.28 -12.85 -21.21
CA VAL A 138 -6.80 -11.49 -21.55
C VAL A 138 -7.89 -10.67 -22.24
N THR A 139 -7.82 -9.37 -22.06
CA THR A 139 -8.68 -8.40 -22.75
C THR A 139 -8.10 -8.04 -24.12
N VAL A 140 -8.88 -8.20 -25.19
CA VAL A 140 -8.49 -7.86 -26.56
C VAL A 140 -8.52 -6.34 -26.74
N ASP A 141 -7.32 -5.75 -26.71
CA ASP A 141 -7.02 -4.31 -26.67
C ASP A 141 -6.58 -3.70 -28.01
N SER A 142 -6.41 -4.50 -29.07
CA SER A 142 -6.01 -4.04 -30.41
C SER A 142 -7.18 -3.78 -31.36
N ASN A 143 -7.02 -2.84 -32.29
CA ASN A 143 -7.97 -2.58 -33.39
C ASN A 143 -7.54 -3.28 -34.70
N GLU A 144 -6.29 -3.77 -34.76
CA GLU A 144 -5.75 -4.59 -35.84
C GLU A 144 -5.41 -5.98 -35.28
N TYR A 145 -5.27 -7.00 -36.12
CA TYR A 145 -4.92 -8.34 -35.64
C TYR A 145 -3.55 -8.33 -34.95
N LYS A 146 -3.55 -8.75 -33.68
CA LYS A 146 -2.40 -8.87 -32.81
C LYS A 146 -2.40 -10.28 -32.23
N GLU A 147 -1.22 -10.89 -32.13
CA GLU A 147 -1.04 -12.14 -31.40
C GLU A 147 -1.09 -11.87 -29.89
N TYR A 148 -1.86 -12.69 -29.18
CA TYR A 148 -1.92 -12.70 -27.73
C TYR A 148 -1.38 -14.04 -27.24
N GLU A 149 -0.70 -14.04 -26.09
CA GLU A 149 -0.19 -15.24 -25.45
C GLU A 149 -0.62 -15.29 -23.99
N ILE A 150 -1.10 -16.45 -23.54
CA ILE A 150 -1.52 -16.71 -22.16
C ILE A 150 -0.77 -17.95 -21.67
N TYR A 151 -0.03 -17.80 -20.57
CA TYR A 151 0.70 -18.88 -19.91
C TYR A 151 -0.02 -19.23 -18.60
N PHE A 152 -0.42 -20.48 -18.41
CA PHE A 152 -1.18 -20.87 -17.21
C PHE A 152 -0.81 -22.25 -16.71
N THR A 153 -1.17 -22.56 -15.47
CA THR A 153 -1.12 -23.91 -14.90
C THR A 153 -2.54 -24.32 -14.57
N ALA A 154 -2.98 -25.46 -15.07
CA ALA A 154 -4.33 -25.93 -14.81
C ALA A 154 -4.50 -26.29 -13.31
N PRO A 155 -5.55 -25.81 -12.63
CA PRO A 155 -5.75 -26.08 -11.21
C PRO A 155 -5.93 -27.58 -10.94
N VAL A 156 -5.80 -27.97 -9.67
CA VAL A 156 -6.01 -29.37 -9.27
C VAL A 156 -7.49 -29.63 -9.02
N GLY A 157 -8.05 -30.64 -9.69
CA GLY A 157 -9.39 -31.17 -9.39
C GLY A 157 -10.59 -30.45 -10.03
N PHE A 158 -10.38 -29.61 -11.05
CA PHE A 158 -11.48 -29.07 -11.86
C PHE A 158 -12.27 -30.19 -12.58
N SER A 159 -13.55 -29.96 -12.85
CA SER A 159 -14.42 -30.93 -13.53
C SER A 159 -14.30 -30.90 -15.05
N THR A 160 -14.16 -29.71 -15.63
CA THR A 160 -14.13 -29.46 -17.09
C THR A 160 -13.33 -28.18 -17.38
N SER A 161 -12.72 -28.09 -18.56
CA SER A 161 -12.03 -26.88 -19.02
C SER A 161 -12.50 -26.46 -20.41
N THR A 162 -12.77 -25.17 -20.61
CA THR A 162 -13.22 -24.61 -21.89
C THR A 162 -12.34 -23.46 -22.34
N VAL A 163 -11.87 -23.47 -23.59
CA VAL A 163 -11.37 -22.24 -24.23
C VAL A 163 -12.57 -21.34 -24.47
N VAL A 164 -12.45 -20.06 -24.13
CA VAL A 164 -13.56 -19.08 -24.13
C VAL A 164 -13.20 -17.86 -24.97
N ILE A 165 -14.16 -17.43 -25.78
CA ILE A 165 -14.18 -16.14 -26.48
C ILE A 165 -15.46 -15.46 -26.03
N TRP A 166 -15.37 -14.46 -25.15
CA TRP A 166 -16.50 -13.79 -24.54
C TRP A 166 -16.50 -12.29 -24.84
N LYS A 167 -17.68 -11.70 -24.99
CA LYS A 167 -17.83 -10.25 -25.11
C LYS A 167 -19.02 -9.71 -24.31
N GLU A 168 -18.79 -8.58 -23.66
CA GLU A 168 -19.82 -7.77 -23.01
C GLU A 168 -20.80 -7.18 -24.06
N PRO A 169 -22.13 -7.28 -23.84
CA PRO A 169 -23.13 -6.78 -24.78
C PRO A 169 -22.88 -5.31 -25.17
N GLY A 170 -22.76 -5.04 -26.47
CA GLY A 170 -22.39 -3.70 -26.93
C GLY A 170 -22.55 -3.49 -28.44
N THR A 171 -22.00 -2.37 -28.91
CA THR A 171 -22.03 -2.01 -30.34
C THR A 171 -20.81 -2.51 -31.11
N GLY A 172 -19.75 -2.91 -30.40
CA GLY A 172 -18.53 -3.47 -31.00
C GLY A 172 -18.59 -4.97 -31.31
N TRP A 173 -17.50 -5.48 -31.86
CA TRP A 173 -17.24 -6.91 -32.10
C TRP A 173 -15.82 -7.26 -31.66
N VAL A 174 -15.62 -8.45 -31.10
CA VAL A 174 -14.30 -9.08 -30.98
C VAL A 174 -14.14 -10.12 -32.08
N TYR A 175 -12.99 -10.12 -32.75
CA TYR A 175 -12.62 -11.06 -33.79
C TYR A 175 -11.46 -11.91 -33.28
N VAL A 176 -11.52 -13.23 -33.49
CA VAL A 176 -10.49 -14.18 -33.03
C VAL A 176 -10.20 -15.20 -34.13
N ASP A 177 -8.94 -15.61 -34.23
CA ASP A 177 -8.45 -16.54 -35.24
C ASP A 177 -7.19 -17.28 -34.74
N ASP A 178 -6.79 -18.34 -35.43
CA ASP A 178 -5.57 -19.13 -35.20
C ASP A 178 -5.34 -19.56 -33.72
N VAL A 179 -6.38 -20.08 -33.06
CA VAL A 179 -6.34 -20.41 -31.63
C VAL A 179 -5.52 -21.68 -31.36
N MET A 180 -4.42 -21.59 -30.62
CA MET A 180 -3.54 -22.72 -30.31
C MET A 180 -3.32 -22.89 -28.82
N LEU A 181 -3.68 -24.06 -28.29
CA LEU A 181 -3.41 -24.47 -26.91
C LEU A 181 -2.42 -25.65 -26.89
N VAL A 182 -1.28 -25.49 -26.23
CA VAL A 182 -0.23 -26.53 -26.14
C VAL A 182 0.29 -26.70 -24.71
N GLU A 183 0.63 -27.93 -24.31
CA GLU A 183 1.32 -28.19 -23.03
C GLU A 183 2.75 -27.62 -23.06
N LEU A 184 3.19 -27.04 -21.95
CA LEU A 184 4.54 -26.51 -21.77
C LEU A 184 5.44 -27.53 -21.07
N PRO A 185 6.72 -27.66 -21.48
CA PRO A 185 7.67 -28.48 -20.77
C PRO A 185 7.98 -27.88 -19.39
N ASN A 186 8.09 -28.73 -18.38
CA ASN A 186 8.77 -28.36 -17.14
C ASN A 186 10.27 -28.36 -17.40
N TYR A 187 10.94 -27.24 -17.09
CA TYR A 187 12.39 -27.11 -17.24
C TYR A 187 13.17 -27.80 -16.11
N VAL A 188 12.52 -28.18 -15.01
CA VAL A 188 13.11 -28.96 -13.92
C VAL A 188 13.04 -30.46 -14.23
N VAL A 189 14.19 -31.13 -14.16
CA VAL A 189 14.34 -32.59 -14.30
C VAL A 189 14.20 -33.24 -12.92
N ASN A 190 13.52 -34.39 -12.86
CA ASN A 190 13.23 -35.12 -11.62
C ASN A 190 12.67 -34.21 -10.50
N PRO A 191 11.53 -33.53 -10.77
CA PRO A 191 11.03 -32.44 -9.93
C PRO A 191 10.48 -32.87 -8.57
N GLY A 192 10.02 -34.11 -8.45
CA GLY A 192 9.54 -34.71 -7.20
C GLY A 192 10.47 -35.78 -6.63
N PHE A 193 11.76 -35.77 -7.02
CA PHE A 193 12.79 -36.66 -6.45
C PHE A 193 12.52 -38.18 -6.51
N GLU A 194 11.58 -38.64 -7.33
CA GLU A 194 11.24 -40.05 -7.51
C GLU A 194 12.40 -40.87 -8.11
N ASP A 195 13.28 -40.24 -8.91
CA ASP A 195 14.54 -40.81 -9.38
C ASP A 195 15.73 -40.38 -8.47
N GLY A 196 15.44 -40.20 -7.18
CA GLY A 196 16.37 -39.73 -6.17
C GLY A 196 16.87 -38.31 -6.46
N LEU A 197 18.19 -38.14 -6.56
CA LEU A 197 18.85 -36.86 -6.86
C LEU A 197 19.29 -36.73 -8.32
N ALA A 198 18.82 -37.60 -9.23
CA ALA A 198 19.14 -37.51 -10.65
C ALA A 198 18.80 -36.11 -11.20
N GLY A 199 19.75 -35.48 -11.90
CA GLY A 199 19.61 -34.13 -12.45
C GLY A 199 19.91 -32.97 -11.49
N TRP A 200 20.07 -33.21 -10.18
CA TRP A 200 20.43 -32.17 -9.21
C TRP A 200 21.95 -32.12 -8.97
N ASP A 201 22.51 -30.92 -8.78
CA ASP A 201 23.94 -30.68 -8.61
C ASP A 201 24.41 -31.11 -7.21
N LEU A 202 25.38 -32.04 -7.18
CA LEU A 202 25.96 -32.62 -5.98
C LEU A 202 27.30 -31.98 -5.57
N SER A 203 27.72 -30.88 -6.22
CA SER A 203 29.04 -30.26 -6.04
C SER A 203 29.27 -29.58 -4.68
N TRP A 204 28.26 -29.54 -3.81
CA TRP A 204 28.29 -28.90 -2.49
C TRP A 204 28.50 -29.94 -1.36
N PRO A 205 29.75 -30.22 -0.92
CA PRO A 205 30.06 -31.33 -0.01
C PRO A 205 29.57 -31.10 1.43
N ASP A 206 29.35 -29.85 1.83
CA ASP A 206 28.84 -29.48 3.16
C ASP A 206 27.31 -29.59 3.26
N THR A 207 26.64 -30.11 2.23
CA THR A 207 25.18 -30.23 2.19
C THR A 207 24.70 -31.43 2.98
N VAL A 208 23.90 -31.17 4.01
CA VAL A 208 23.28 -32.19 4.82
C VAL A 208 21.85 -32.36 4.33
N GLU A 209 21.57 -33.47 3.65
CA GLU A 209 20.28 -33.76 3.04
C GLU A 209 19.95 -35.26 3.10
N GLN A 210 18.67 -35.59 2.90
CA GLN A 210 18.19 -36.96 2.77
C GLN A 210 16.94 -36.99 1.88
N LEU A 211 16.77 -38.07 1.11
CA LEU A 211 15.47 -38.41 0.53
C LEU A 211 14.55 -38.95 1.64
N THR A 212 13.24 -38.71 1.51
CA THR A 212 12.26 -39.08 2.54
C THR A 212 10.93 -39.51 1.91
N SER A 213 10.27 -40.50 2.51
CA SER A 213 8.92 -40.93 2.11
C SER A 213 7.80 -40.08 2.70
N ASP A 214 8.14 -39.06 3.49
CA ASP A 214 7.21 -38.02 3.92
C ASP A 214 7.17 -36.94 2.83
N ALA A 215 6.52 -37.29 1.72
CA ALA A 215 6.47 -36.53 0.48
C ALA A 215 5.12 -35.81 0.31
N ALA A 216 5.07 -34.82 -0.59
CA ALA A 216 3.87 -34.05 -0.91
C ALA A 216 3.06 -34.71 -2.02
N SER A 217 3.75 -35.34 -2.98
CA SER A 217 3.18 -36.30 -3.93
C SER A 217 4.09 -37.53 -4.04
N GLY A 218 3.75 -38.49 -4.90
CA GLY A 218 4.64 -39.63 -5.17
C GLY A 218 4.99 -40.52 -3.96
N SER A 219 6.26 -40.93 -3.90
CA SER A 219 6.86 -41.81 -2.89
C SER A 219 8.12 -41.23 -2.22
N GLN A 220 8.68 -40.16 -2.78
CA GLN A 220 9.90 -39.50 -2.30
C GLN A 220 9.77 -37.98 -2.35
N ALA A 221 10.45 -37.30 -1.43
CA ALA A 221 10.74 -35.88 -1.47
C ALA A 221 12.17 -35.65 -0.97
N LEU A 222 12.70 -34.44 -1.20
CA LEU A 222 13.99 -34.04 -0.65
C LEU A 222 13.79 -33.28 0.67
N LYS A 223 14.57 -33.62 1.69
CA LYS A 223 14.76 -32.76 2.86
C LYS A 223 16.22 -32.34 3.02
N VAL A 224 16.45 -31.06 3.31
CA VAL A 224 17.75 -30.42 3.52
C VAL A 224 17.80 -29.87 4.95
N ASN A 225 18.97 -29.92 5.59
CA ASN A 225 19.25 -29.48 6.97
C ASN A 225 20.35 -28.40 7.02
N ALA A 226 21.27 -28.40 6.07
CA ALA A 226 22.36 -27.44 5.96
C ALA A 226 22.85 -27.31 4.51
N SER A 227 23.30 -26.10 4.14
CA SER A 227 23.84 -25.75 2.81
C SER A 227 22.83 -25.86 1.66
N SER A 228 23.29 -26.10 0.44
CA SER A 228 22.54 -25.93 -0.81
C SER A 228 22.41 -27.22 -1.63
N ARG A 229 21.20 -27.51 -2.13
CA ARG A 229 20.98 -28.42 -3.26
C ARG A 229 20.36 -27.64 -4.41
N GLU A 230 20.91 -27.82 -5.60
CA GLU A 230 20.67 -26.89 -6.73
C GLU A 230 20.41 -27.65 -8.03
N GLN A 231 19.73 -27.03 -8.99
CA GLN A 231 19.62 -27.53 -10.36
C GLN A 231 19.67 -26.36 -11.34
N THR A 232 20.55 -26.44 -12.34
CA THR A 232 20.60 -25.42 -13.40
C THR A 232 19.68 -25.78 -14.54
N VAL A 233 18.79 -24.85 -14.90
CA VAL A 233 17.81 -24.96 -15.98
C VAL A 233 18.14 -23.96 -17.09
N ASP A 234 17.89 -24.33 -18.34
CA ASP A 234 18.05 -23.45 -19.50
C ASP A 234 16.86 -22.47 -19.61
N ILE A 235 17.15 -21.22 -19.93
CA ILE A 235 16.17 -20.12 -20.05
C ILE A 235 16.53 -19.20 -21.23
N GLU A 236 15.57 -18.37 -21.64
CA GLU A 236 15.73 -17.36 -22.68
C GLU A 236 15.89 -15.97 -22.06
N ALA A 237 16.89 -15.21 -22.49
CA ALA A 237 17.15 -13.87 -21.95
C ALA A 237 15.97 -12.92 -22.18
N GLY A 238 15.55 -12.18 -21.15
CA GLY A 238 14.41 -11.28 -21.18
C GLY A 238 13.04 -11.95 -21.03
N GLN A 239 12.95 -13.28 -21.11
CA GLN A 239 11.69 -14.01 -20.90
C GLN A 239 11.35 -14.11 -19.40
N SER A 240 10.07 -13.95 -19.06
CA SER A 240 9.56 -14.20 -17.71
C SER A 240 9.22 -15.68 -17.50
N TYR A 241 9.37 -16.13 -16.26
CA TYR A 241 9.19 -17.51 -15.82
C TYR A 241 8.50 -17.56 -14.45
N LYS A 242 7.88 -18.71 -14.17
CA LYS A 242 7.30 -19.06 -12.88
C LYS A 242 7.95 -20.35 -12.40
N LEU A 243 8.53 -20.31 -11.20
CA LEU A 243 8.91 -21.46 -10.40
C LEU A 243 7.76 -21.76 -9.41
N THR A 244 7.28 -22.99 -9.35
CA THR A 244 6.40 -23.49 -8.27
C THR A 244 7.04 -24.73 -7.62
N PHE A 245 6.72 -24.99 -6.36
CA PHE A 245 7.12 -26.22 -5.65
C PHE A 245 6.24 -26.41 -4.41
N LYS A 246 6.16 -27.63 -3.87
CA LYS A 246 5.56 -27.89 -2.56
C LYS A 246 6.62 -27.87 -1.47
N GLY A 247 6.38 -27.16 -0.37
CA GLY A 247 7.36 -26.96 0.70
C GLY A 247 6.79 -27.10 2.10
N LYS A 248 7.60 -27.57 3.06
CA LYS A 248 7.36 -27.46 4.50
C LYS A 248 8.67 -27.44 5.29
N ARG A 249 8.62 -27.12 6.59
CA ARG A 249 9.74 -27.30 7.52
C ARG A 249 9.34 -28.13 8.74
N VAL A 250 10.32 -28.80 9.34
CA VAL A 250 10.21 -29.54 10.60
C VAL A 250 11.30 -29.04 11.53
N GLY A 251 10.95 -28.67 12.77
CA GLY A 251 11.88 -28.08 13.74
C GLY A 251 11.76 -26.54 13.84
N PRO A 252 12.78 -25.85 14.40
CA PRO A 252 12.75 -24.40 14.62
C PRO A 252 12.62 -23.58 13.33
N ALA A 253 12.26 -22.30 13.47
CA ALA A 253 12.10 -21.35 12.36
C ALA A 253 13.44 -20.74 11.91
N GLU A 254 14.40 -21.62 11.61
CA GLU A 254 15.67 -21.27 10.96
C GLU A 254 15.43 -20.85 9.49
N LEU A 255 16.38 -20.15 8.87
CA LEU A 255 16.20 -19.63 7.51
C LEU A 255 16.26 -20.77 6.47
N ASN A 256 15.14 -21.02 5.79
CA ASN A 256 14.98 -22.05 4.76
C ASN A 256 14.53 -21.38 3.46
N VAL A 257 15.38 -21.33 2.44
CA VAL A 257 15.20 -20.49 1.26
C VAL A 257 15.12 -21.35 0.01
N VAL A 258 14.07 -21.15 -0.78
CA VAL A 258 13.91 -21.80 -2.08
C VAL A 258 13.67 -20.75 -3.15
N GLY A 259 14.26 -20.90 -4.33
CA GLY A 259 14.12 -19.90 -5.38
C GLY A 259 15.00 -20.11 -6.59
N ILE A 260 15.36 -19.00 -7.23
CA ILE A 260 16.18 -18.93 -8.44
C ILE A 260 17.37 -18.00 -8.19
N ASN A 261 18.54 -18.39 -8.68
CA ASN A 261 19.76 -17.59 -8.74
C ASN A 261 20.24 -17.35 -10.19
N PHE A 262 20.82 -16.19 -10.41
CA PHE A 262 21.67 -15.84 -11.53
C PHE A 262 23.07 -15.54 -11.00
N TRP A 263 24.06 -16.32 -11.43
CA TRP A 263 25.44 -16.22 -10.98
C TRP A 263 26.19 -15.08 -11.69
N ASP A 264 26.97 -14.29 -10.93
CA ASP A 264 27.86 -13.22 -11.40
C ASP A 264 27.27 -12.27 -12.47
N VAL A 265 26.21 -11.54 -12.11
CA VAL A 265 25.67 -10.45 -12.96
C VAL A 265 26.73 -9.33 -13.07
N PRO A 266 27.21 -8.98 -14.28
CA PRO A 266 28.26 -7.97 -14.45
C PRO A 266 27.87 -6.62 -13.85
N GLY A 267 28.62 -6.19 -12.82
CA GLY A 267 28.40 -4.93 -12.10
C GLY A 267 27.37 -4.98 -10.97
N LEU A 268 26.68 -6.11 -10.74
CA LEU A 268 25.59 -6.22 -9.74
C LEU A 268 25.74 -7.42 -8.77
N GLY A 269 26.55 -8.44 -9.10
CA GLY A 269 26.81 -9.59 -8.21
C GLY A 269 25.75 -10.69 -8.32
N LEU A 270 25.52 -11.44 -7.23
CA LEU A 270 24.48 -12.46 -7.16
C LEU A 270 23.09 -11.83 -7.18
N GLN A 271 22.24 -12.24 -8.12
CA GLN A 271 20.83 -11.83 -8.17
C GLN A 271 19.90 -13.06 -8.18
N GLY A 272 18.65 -12.88 -7.76
CA GLY A 272 17.69 -13.98 -7.70
C GLY A 272 16.38 -13.63 -7.02
N SER A 273 15.31 -14.34 -7.37
CA SER A 273 14.02 -14.31 -6.68
C SER A 273 13.94 -15.52 -5.75
N ARG A 274 13.64 -15.33 -4.47
CA ARG A 274 13.59 -16.42 -3.48
C ARG A 274 12.48 -16.20 -2.46
N ILE A 275 11.97 -17.29 -1.87
CA ILE A 275 10.96 -17.30 -0.81
C ILE A 275 11.44 -18.14 0.37
N THR A 276 11.00 -17.78 1.58
CA THR A 276 11.28 -18.56 2.79
C THR A 276 10.19 -19.62 2.98
N VAL A 277 10.58 -20.88 3.18
CA VAL A 277 9.67 -21.98 3.53
C VAL A 277 9.52 -22.00 5.05
N ASP A 278 8.35 -21.55 5.53
CA ASP A 278 8.04 -21.35 6.95
C ASP A 278 6.88 -22.23 7.47
N SER A 279 6.09 -22.82 6.56
CA SER A 279 4.95 -23.67 6.90
C SER A 279 5.37 -25.03 7.48
N SER A 280 4.64 -25.53 8.48
CA SER A 280 4.88 -26.84 9.11
C SER A 280 4.21 -28.02 8.39
N SER A 281 3.49 -27.76 7.31
CA SER A 281 2.77 -28.73 6.48
C SER A 281 3.01 -28.39 5.01
N TYR A 282 2.96 -29.39 4.12
CA TYR A 282 3.19 -29.13 2.69
C TYR A 282 2.17 -28.12 2.15
N GLN A 283 2.68 -27.05 1.55
CA GLN A 283 1.92 -26.02 0.86
C GLN A 283 2.61 -25.69 -0.46
N ASP A 284 1.84 -25.16 -1.41
CA ASP A 284 2.34 -24.67 -2.69
C ASP A 284 2.98 -23.29 -2.54
N TYR A 285 4.21 -23.16 -3.04
CA TYR A 285 4.96 -21.90 -3.11
C TYR A 285 5.15 -21.53 -4.58
N THR A 286 5.17 -20.23 -4.87
CA THR A 286 5.39 -19.68 -6.21
C THR A 286 6.42 -18.56 -6.16
N VAL A 287 7.35 -18.56 -7.11
CA VAL A 287 8.40 -17.56 -7.30
C VAL A 287 8.40 -17.11 -8.75
N TYR A 288 8.11 -15.84 -8.99
CA TYR A 288 8.19 -15.22 -10.32
C TYR A 288 9.57 -14.61 -10.56
N PHE A 289 10.07 -14.72 -11.79
CA PHE A 289 11.35 -14.13 -12.19
C PHE A 289 11.36 -13.79 -13.67
N THR A 290 12.19 -12.82 -14.05
CA THR A 290 12.49 -12.52 -15.46
C THR A 290 13.97 -12.75 -15.68
N ALA A 291 14.32 -13.50 -16.72
CA ALA A 291 15.68 -13.77 -17.12
C ALA A 291 16.41 -12.45 -17.46
N PRO A 292 17.54 -12.11 -16.80
CA PRO A 292 18.30 -10.92 -17.16
C PRO A 292 18.79 -10.98 -18.60
N VAL A 293 18.88 -9.82 -19.27
CA VAL A 293 19.39 -9.73 -20.64
C VAL A 293 20.84 -10.23 -20.69
N GLY A 294 21.12 -11.18 -21.58
CA GLY A 294 22.44 -11.82 -21.71
C GLY A 294 22.59 -13.16 -20.97
N PHE A 295 21.60 -13.61 -20.20
CA PHE A 295 21.63 -14.89 -19.49
C PHE A 295 20.77 -15.95 -20.18
N SER A 296 21.32 -17.16 -20.36
CA SER A 296 20.60 -18.33 -20.92
C SER A 296 20.43 -19.48 -19.94
N LYS A 297 20.81 -19.28 -18.66
CA LYS A 297 20.70 -20.29 -17.59
C LYS A 297 20.28 -19.64 -16.27
N ALA A 298 19.48 -20.35 -15.49
CA ALA A 298 19.07 -20.01 -14.14
C ALA A 298 19.31 -21.21 -13.22
N THR A 299 19.60 -20.98 -11.95
CA THR A 299 19.80 -22.07 -10.98
C THR A 299 18.66 -22.09 -9.96
N VAL A 300 17.85 -23.14 -9.98
CA VAL A 300 16.93 -23.49 -8.89
C VAL A 300 17.78 -23.79 -7.66
N VAL A 301 17.49 -23.14 -6.54
CA VAL A 301 18.25 -23.27 -5.29
C VAL A 301 17.32 -23.70 -4.16
N ILE A 302 17.75 -24.70 -3.39
CA ILE A 302 17.17 -25.14 -2.12
C ILE A 302 18.27 -24.98 -1.09
N TRP A 303 18.26 -23.85 -0.38
CA TRP A 303 19.28 -23.51 0.60
C TRP A 303 18.71 -23.52 2.02
N LYS A 304 19.47 -24.04 2.97
CA LYS A 304 19.12 -23.98 4.38
C LYS A 304 20.30 -23.58 5.28
N GLU A 305 20.00 -22.67 6.20
CA GLU A 305 20.90 -22.35 7.31
C GLU A 305 21.09 -23.58 8.22
N PRO A 306 22.35 -23.98 8.51
CA PRO A 306 22.65 -25.17 9.32
C PRO A 306 22.03 -25.08 10.72
N GLY A 307 21.29 -26.12 11.12
CA GLY A 307 20.62 -26.11 12.42
C GLY A 307 19.93 -27.42 12.78
N ALA A 308 18.99 -27.34 13.72
CA ALA A 308 18.22 -28.50 14.18
C ALA A 308 16.99 -28.80 13.31
N GLY A 309 16.58 -27.85 12.46
CA GLY A 309 15.44 -27.99 11.56
C GLY A 309 15.77 -28.66 10.23
N TRP A 310 14.74 -29.05 9.50
CA TRP A 310 14.80 -29.57 8.13
C TRP A 310 13.79 -28.82 7.28
N VAL A 311 14.17 -28.42 6.08
CA VAL A 311 13.24 -28.02 5.02
C VAL A 311 12.99 -29.19 4.10
N PHE A 312 11.73 -29.43 3.77
CA PHE A 312 11.25 -30.48 2.89
C PHE A 312 10.66 -29.82 1.66
N VAL A 313 11.03 -30.31 0.47
CA VAL A 313 10.60 -29.75 -0.81
C VAL A 313 10.32 -30.84 -1.82
N ASP A 314 9.36 -30.57 -2.71
CA ASP A 314 8.78 -31.54 -3.63
C ASP A 314 8.09 -30.84 -4.83
N ASP A 315 7.69 -31.59 -5.86
CA ASP A 315 6.87 -31.14 -7.00
C ASP A 315 7.34 -29.85 -7.70
N PHE A 316 8.66 -29.69 -7.94
CA PHE A 316 9.21 -28.50 -8.60
C PHE A 316 8.71 -28.30 -10.04
N THR A 317 8.32 -27.09 -10.43
CA THR A 317 8.01 -26.75 -11.83
C THR A 317 8.57 -25.38 -12.18
N VAL A 318 9.47 -25.32 -13.17
CA VAL A 318 9.86 -24.07 -13.83
C VAL A 318 9.23 -24.07 -15.21
N THR A 319 8.45 -23.04 -15.53
CA THR A 319 7.78 -22.87 -16.83
C THR A 319 7.81 -21.41 -17.27
N LYS A 320 7.71 -21.14 -18.58
CA LYS A 320 7.55 -19.77 -19.10
C LYS A 320 6.29 -19.13 -18.53
N TRP A 321 6.34 -17.82 -18.32
CA TRP A 321 5.28 -17.00 -17.76
C TRP A 321 5.18 -15.69 -18.54
N SER A 322 4.00 -15.07 -18.53
CA SER A 322 3.80 -13.71 -19.01
C SER A 322 2.93 -12.96 -18.01
N ALA A 323 3.22 -11.69 -17.73
CA ALA A 323 2.33 -10.86 -16.91
C ALA A 323 0.96 -10.54 -17.57
N GLN A 324 0.71 -11.05 -18.79
CA GLN A 324 -0.62 -10.98 -19.44
C GLN A 324 -1.61 -11.98 -18.82
N SER A 325 -1.14 -13.08 -18.21
CA SER A 325 -2.00 -14.03 -17.50
C SER A 325 -2.26 -13.59 -16.06
N THR A 326 -2.89 -12.45 -15.89
CA THR A 326 -3.63 -12.12 -14.68
C THR A 326 -5.07 -12.62 -14.86
N GLU A 327 -5.56 -13.46 -13.96
CA GLU A 327 -6.93 -13.22 -13.46
C GLU A 327 -6.92 -11.75 -13.03
N GLU A 328 -7.80 -10.89 -13.59
CA GLU A 328 -7.76 -9.46 -13.30
C GLU A 328 -7.91 -9.24 -11.78
N VAL A 329 -6.78 -9.07 -11.09
CA VAL A 329 -6.60 -7.88 -10.26
C VAL A 329 -6.57 -6.76 -11.29
N PRO A 330 -7.66 -5.99 -11.46
CA PRO A 330 -7.70 -5.04 -12.55
C PRO A 330 -6.57 -4.02 -12.36
N GLN A 331 -6.04 -3.46 -13.43
CA GLN A 331 -5.00 -2.44 -13.31
C GLN A 331 -5.55 -1.32 -12.40
N ARG A 332 -4.85 -0.98 -11.31
CA ARG A 332 -5.32 -0.05 -10.25
C ARG A 332 -5.50 1.41 -10.74
N THR A 333 -5.48 1.64 -12.05
CA THR A 333 -5.24 2.88 -12.79
C THR A 333 -6.38 3.91 -12.76
N ASN A 334 -7.33 3.81 -11.83
CA ASN A 334 -8.38 4.82 -11.64
C ASN A 334 -8.94 4.85 -10.20
N ARG A 335 -8.09 4.73 -9.17
CA ARG A 335 -8.53 4.91 -7.78
C ARG A 335 -8.87 6.38 -7.50
N THR A 336 -10.05 6.62 -6.94
CA THR A 336 -10.55 7.98 -6.69
C THR A 336 -9.71 8.69 -5.63
N ILE A 337 -9.17 9.86 -5.96
CA ILE A 337 -8.52 10.73 -4.98
C ILE A 337 -9.56 11.22 -3.97
N LEU A 338 -9.29 11.02 -2.69
CA LEU A 338 -10.32 11.04 -1.67
C LEU A 338 -10.72 12.45 -1.24
N ASN A 339 -12.01 12.73 -1.38
CA ASN A 339 -12.68 13.96 -0.95
C ASN A 339 -13.13 13.92 0.52
N GLU A 340 -12.30 13.37 1.40
CA GLU A 340 -12.50 13.46 2.85
C GLU A 340 -12.52 14.94 3.30
N PRO A 341 -13.50 15.39 4.10
CA PRO A 341 -13.51 16.72 4.69
C PRO A 341 -12.38 16.88 5.73
N THR A 342 -12.19 18.12 6.23
CA THR A 342 -11.11 18.44 7.17
C THR A 342 -11.12 17.54 8.41
N LYS A 343 -10.11 16.69 8.57
CA LYS A 343 -9.89 15.82 9.74
C LYS A 343 -9.90 16.63 11.05
N LYS A 344 -10.47 16.03 12.10
CA LYS A 344 -10.22 16.47 13.49
C LYS A 344 -8.75 16.17 13.79
N GLN A 345 -8.10 17.02 14.59
CA GLN A 345 -6.79 16.66 15.15
C GLN A 345 -6.96 15.42 16.06
N PRO A 346 -6.19 14.34 15.85
CA PRO A 346 -6.25 13.16 16.70
C PRO A 346 -5.93 13.50 18.16
N ASP A 347 -6.54 12.76 19.10
CA ASP A 347 -6.17 12.83 20.52
C ASP A 347 -4.85 12.05 20.70
N LEU A 348 -3.88 12.55 21.48
CA LEU A 348 -2.65 11.80 21.79
C LEU A 348 -2.82 11.02 23.10
N LEU A 349 -2.73 9.69 23.01
CA LEU A 349 -2.86 8.73 24.11
C LEU A 349 -1.47 8.26 24.57
N LEU A 350 -1.22 8.25 25.88
CA LEU A 350 -0.09 7.51 26.47
C LEU A 350 -0.53 6.07 26.78
N LEU A 351 0.14 5.10 26.18
CA LEU A 351 0.15 3.69 26.59
C LEU A 351 1.48 3.42 27.31
N GLU A 352 1.48 3.59 28.64
CA GLU A 352 2.59 3.14 29.49
C GLU A 352 2.56 1.60 29.54
N HIS A 353 3.72 0.93 29.44
CA HIS A 353 3.83 -0.54 29.35
C HIS A 353 2.88 -1.22 30.35
N PRO A 354 1.92 -2.05 29.90
CA PRO A 354 0.73 -2.34 30.70
C PRO A 354 0.98 -3.31 31.86
N GLY A 355 2.17 -3.92 31.94
CA GLY A 355 2.68 -4.60 33.13
C GLY A 355 3.20 -3.67 34.25
N ALA A 356 3.29 -2.37 34.02
CA ALA A 356 3.68 -1.39 35.04
C ALA A 356 2.49 -1.13 35.99
N ALA A 357 2.66 -1.47 37.27
CA ALA A 357 1.60 -1.30 38.27
C ALA A 357 1.12 0.16 38.47
N THR A 358 1.83 1.13 37.87
CA THR A 358 1.50 2.55 37.83
C THR A 358 0.24 2.88 37.02
N THR A 359 -0.16 2.03 36.06
CA THR A 359 -1.39 2.20 35.25
C THR A 359 -2.67 1.76 35.97
N TRP A 360 -2.57 1.08 37.13
CA TRP A 360 -3.73 0.57 37.86
C TRP A 360 -4.62 1.72 38.40
N PRO A 361 -5.96 1.56 38.46
CA PRO A 361 -6.88 2.63 38.87
C PRO A 361 -6.53 3.32 40.20
N ALA A 362 -6.02 2.56 41.18
CA ALA A 362 -5.56 3.11 42.46
C ALA A 362 -4.30 3.98 42.31
N LYS A 363 -3.32 3.56 41.51
CA LYS A 363 -2.06 4.29 41.28
C LYS A 363 -2.24 5.51 40.39
N VAL A 364 -3.10 5.42 39.40
CA VAL A 364 -3.59 6.57 38.63
C VAL A 364 -4.22 7.64 39.54
N LYS A 365 -5.00 7.24 40.56
CA LYS A 365 -5.52 8.17 41.56
C LYS A 365 -4.46 8.74 42.49
N GLU A 366 -3.46 7.96 42.91
CA GLU A 366 -2.33 8.45 43.72
C GLU A 366 -1.52 9.53 42.96
N ASN A 367 -1.26 9.31 41.66
CA ASN A 367 -0.42 10.18 40.84
C ASN A 367 -1.19 11.26 40.03
N ILE A 368 -2.50 11.43 40.25
CA ILE A 368 -3.36 12.25 39.39
C ILE A 368 -2.86 13.69 39.15
N ASN A 369 -2.29 14.34 40.17
CA ASN A 369 -1.78 15.72 40.04
C ASN A 369 -0.61 15.82 39.05
N HIS A 370 0.20 14.77 38.93
CA HIS A 370 1.29 14.68 37.96
C HIS A 370 0.75 14.29 36.58
N ILE A 371 -0.15 13.30 36.51
CA ILE A 371 -0.81 12.87 35.27
C ILE A 371 -1.50 14.06 34.58
N GLU A 372 -2.22 14.90 35.33
CA GLU A 372 -2.87 16.12 34.81
C GLU A 372 -1.88 17.18 34.27
N SER A 373 -0.59 17.10 34.61
CA SER A 373 0.45 17.96 34.04
C SER A 373 0.97 17.50 32.67
N LEU A 374 0.89 16.19 32.39
CA LEU A 374 1.51 15.55 31.22
C LEU A 374 1.02 16.11 29.86
N PRO A 375 1.83 16.03 28.79
CA PRO A 375 1.48 16.58 27.47
C PRO A 375 0.43 15.78 26.68
N PHE A 376 -0.06 14.66 27.22
CA PHE A 376 -1.06 13.80 26.59
C PHE A 376 -2.51 14.33 26.75
N ASP A 377 -3.41 13.88 25.88
CA ASP A 377 -4.84 14.19 25.95
C ASP A 377 -5.61 13.07 26.71
N GLY A 378 -5.04 11.87 26.75
CA GLY A 378 -5.51 10.74 27.57
C GLY A 378 -4.39 9.77 27.94
N ILE A 379 -4.70 8.86 28.86
CA ILE A 379 -3.88 7.71 29.25
C ILE A 379 -4.65 6.39 29.06
N THR A 380 -3.93 5.30 28.84
CA THR A 380 -4.44 3.94 29.08
C THR A 380 -4.41 3.63 30.57
N ILE A 381 -5.43 2.94 31.06
CA ILE A 381 -5.58 2.52 32.45
C ILE A 381 -5.86 1.02 32.44
N THR A 382 -5.01 0.24 33.10
CA THR A 382 -5.08 -1.23 33.12
C THR A 382 -5.75 -1.70 34.41
N PRO A 383 -7.00 -2.21 34.39
CA PRO A 383 -7.63 -2.76 35.58
C PRO A 383 -6.93 -4.07 36.00
N THR A 384 -6.85 -4.35 37.30
CA THR A 384 -6.18 -5.56 37.81
C THR A 384 -6.85 -6.87 37.40
N PHE A 385 -8.08 -6.80 36.90
CA PHE A 385 -8.83 -7.91 36.32
C PHE A 385 -8.76 -8.00 34.79
N SER A 386 -8.01 -7.14 34.08
CA SER A 386 -8.00 -7.05 32.60
C SER A 386 -7.83 -8.42 31.93
N SER A 387 -6.80 -9.19 32.31
CA SER A 387 -6.50 -10.52 31.75
C SER A 387 -7.57 -11.59 32.04
N LYS A 388 -8.54 -11.32 32.92
CA LYS A 388 -9.67 -12.22 33.20
C LYS A 388 -10.88 -11.94 32.32
N LEU A 389 -10.98 -10.77 31.67
CA LEU A 389 -12.15 -10.37 30.91
C LEU A 389 -12.47 -11.34 29.77
N MET A 390 -11.45 -11.83 29.06
CA MET A 390 -11.56 -12.85 28.02
C MET A 390 -11.28 -14.29 28.50
N SER A 391 -11.26 -14.54 29.81
CA SER A 391 -11.06 -15.88 30.37
C SER A 391 -12.38 -16.57 30.74
N ARG A 392 -12.34 -17.88 31.01
CA ARG A 392 -13.48 -18.66 31.57
C ARG A 392 -13.82 -18.27 33.02
N GLN A 393 -13.06 -17.36 33.66
CA GLN A 393 -13.36 -16.86 35.00
C GLN A 393 -14.41 -15.74 34.94
N SER A 394 -15.61 -15.99 35.49
CA SER A 394 -16.62 -14.95 35.68
C SER A 394 -16.16 -13.90 36.70
N VAL A 395 -16.29 -12.62 36.35
CA VAL A 395 -16.02 -11.46 37.20
C VAL A 395 -17.28 -10.60 37.30
N SER A 396 -17.73 -10.31 38.52
CA SER A 396 -18.99 -9.58 38.73
C SER A 396 -18.86 -8.08 38.46
N TYR A 397 -19.99 -7.45 38.12
CA TYR A 397 -20.08 -5.99 38.02
C TYR A 397 -19.65 -5.29 39.32
N GLU A 398 -19.99 -5.84 40.48
CA GLU A 398 -19.63 -5.28 41.78
C GLU A 398 -18.11 -5.24 41.98
N THR A 399 -17.40 -6.33 41.64
CA THR A 399 -15.94 -6.38 41.71
C THR A 399 -15.29 -5.36 40.77
N MET A 400 -15.75 -5.29 39.52
CA MET A 400 -15.20 -4.33 38.54
C MET A 400 -15.48 -2.88 38.94
N PHE A 401 -16.70 -2.58 39.39
CA PHE A 401 -17.08 -1.24 39.81
C PHE A 401 -16.37 -0.80 41.10
N GLU A 402 -16.15 -1.71 42.05
CA GLU A 402 -15.43 -1.42 43.29
C GLU A 402 -13.99 -0.97 43.05
N GLU A 403 -13.30 -1.57 42.06
CA GLU A 403 -11.98 -1.10 41.63
C GLU A 403 -12.07 0.20 40.82
N LEU A 404 -12.91 0.26 39.79
CA LEU A 404 -12.95 1.38 38.85
C LEU A 404 -13.50 2.68 39.46
N LYS A 405 -14.35 2.63 40.50
CA LYS A 405 -15.04 3.82 41.05
C LYS A 405 -14.10 4.95 41.48
N VAL A 406 -12.83 4.64 41.75
CA VAL A 406 -11.79 5.63 42.11
C VAL A 406 -11.51 6.63 40.99
N LEU A 407 -11.80 6.28 39.73
CA LEU A 407 -11.62 7.10 38.53
C LEU A 407 -12.76 8.11 38.30
N LYS A 408 -13.90 7.95 38.99
CA LYS A 408 -15.11 8.71 38.71
C LYS A 408 -14.95 10.20 38.99
N GLY A 409 -14.92 11.01 37.93
CA GLY A 409 -14.72 12.46 38.02
C GLY A 409 -13.30 12.87 38.43
N LEU A 410 -12.33 11.95 38.30
CA LEU A 410 -10.93 12.16 38.70
C LEU A 410 -10.19 13.13 37.76
N PHE A 411 -10.41 13.00 36.46
CA PHE A 411 -9.68 13.70 35.39
C PHE A 411 -10.33 15.03 35.00
N LYS A 412 -9.50 16.00 34.62
CA LYS A 412 -9.92 17.34 34.15
C LYS A 412 -9.36 17.61 32.75
N LYS A 413 -8.04 17.63 32.58
CA LYS A 413 -7.32 17.85 31.33
C LYS A 413 -7.15 16.53 30.56
N VAL A 414 -6.54 15.54 31.21
CA VAL A 414 -6.16 14.25 30.61
C VAL A 414 -7.36 13.30 30.70
N ASN A 415 -8.35 13.55 29.84
CA ASN A 415 -9.70 13.00 29.93
C ASN A 415 -10.12 12.12 28.73
N LYS A 416 -9.21 11.85 27.79
CA LYS A 416 -9.43 10.93 26.65
C LYS A 416 -9.02 9.49 26.96
N ASN A 417 -9.23 9.07 28.19
CA ASN A 417 -8.64 7.85 28.74
C ASN A 417 -9.34 6.60 28.21
N TYR A 418 -8.55 5.54 28.03
CA TYR A 418 -9.00 4.22 27.62
C TYR A 418 -8.85 3.25 28.79
N LEU A 419 -9.80 2.33 28.95
CA LEU A 419 -9.65 1.17 29.83
C LEU A 419 -9.20 -0.03 29.00
N GLU A 420 -8.13 -0.68 29.43
CA GLU A 420 -7.49 -1.78 28.72
C GLU A 420 -8.18 -3.13 28.96
N VAL A 421 -8.16 -3.96 27.93
CA VAL A 421 -8.63 -5.35 27.90
C VAL A 421 -7.55 -6.15 27.17
N PHE A 422 -6.95 -7.12 27.85
CA PHE A 422 -6.02 -8.06 27.22
C PHE A 422 -6.75 -9.20 26.52
N SER A 423 -6.21 -9.61 25.37
CA SER A 423 -6.53 -10.87 24.72
C SER A 423 -6.26 -12.02 25.67
N ASN A 424 -7.26 -12.88 25.81
CA ASN A 424 -7.10 -14.15 26.48
C ASN A 424 -7.98 -15.18 25.79
N ARG A 425 -7.57 -16.44 25.89
CA ARG A 425 -8.35 -17.57 25.47
C ARG A 425 -9.20 -18.06 26.65
N PRO A 426 -10.53 -18.25 26.51
CA PRO A 426 -11.38 -18.73 27.61
C PRO A 426 -11.26 -20.24 27.86
N SER A 427 -10.02 -20.75 27.94
CA SER A 427 -9.71 -22.15 28.21
C SER A 427 -10.17 -22.58 29.61
N ASP A 428 -10.56 -23.85 29.71
CA ASP A 428 -10.82 -24.51 30.99
C ASP A 428 -9.53 -25.23 31.44
N PRO A 429 -8.94 -24.88 32.60
CA PRO A 429 -7.72 -25.54 33.08
C PRO A 429 -7.88 -27.06 33.34
N ALA A 430 -9.11 -27.56 33.44
CA ALA A 430 -9.39 -28.99 33.60
C ALA A 430 -9.52 -29.74 32.26
N ASP A 431 -9.64 -29.04 31.13
CA ASP A 431 -9.77 -29.65 29.81
C ASP A 431 -8.39 -30.00 29.21
N THR A 432 -8.08 -31.29 29.19
CA THR A 432 -6.86 -31.83 28.61
C THR A 432 -6.93 -32.04 27.09
N THR A 433 -8.11 -31.84 26.47
CA THR A 433 -8.26 -31.93 25.00
C THR A 433 -7.85 -30.65 24.28
N GLY A 434 -7.79 -29.53 25.02
CA GLY A 434 -7.55 -28.21 24.46
C GLY A 434 -8.67 -27.68 23.58
N LYS A 435 -9.90 -28.21 23.68
CA LYS A 435 -11.06 -27.68 22.92
C LYS A 435 -11.74 -26.50 23.61
N SER A 436 -11.63 -26.41 24.94
CA SER A 436 -12.07 -25.25 25.70
C SER A 436 -11.31 -23.98 25.28
N GLY A 437 -12.03 -22.87 25.24
CA GLY A 437 -11.50 -21.59 24.74
C GLY A 437 -11.22 -21.52 23.24
N ASP A 438 -11.40 -22.59 22.46
CA ASP A 438 -11.44 -22.50 20.99
C ASP A 438 -12.58 -21.54 20.57
N LEU A 439 -12.51 -20.98 19.37
CA LEU A 439 -13.57 -20.12 18.84
C LEU A 439 -14.94 -20.82 18.80
N PHE A 440 -14.98 -22.17 18.74
CA PHE A 440 -16.20 -22.97 18.83
C PHE A 440 -16.68 -23.30 20.27
N ASP A 441 -15.96 -22.92 21.34
CA ASP A 441 -16.42 -23.09 22.74
C ASP A 441 -17.48 -22.04 23.12
N ASP A 442 -18.74 -22.27 22.74
CA ASP A 442 -19.85 -21.35 23.03
C ASP A 442 -20.07 -21.10 24.54
N GLU A 443 -19.75 -22.06 25.41
CA GLU A 443 -19.82 -21.88 26.87
C GLU A 443 -18.75 -20.90 27.38
N GLY A 444 -17.50 -21.09 26.96
CA GLY A 444 -16.38 -20.21 27.35
C GLY A 444 -16.59 -18.79 26.87
N TRP A 445 -17.00 -18.62 25.62
CA TRP A 445 -17.29 -17.30 25.04
C TRP A 445 -18.54 -16.62 25.63
N ALA A 446 -19.53 -17.37 26.14
CA ALA A 446 -20.63 -16.79 26.90
C ALA A 446 -20.18 -16.15 28.23
N VAL A 447 -19.13 -16.70 28.88
CA VAL A 447 -18.52 -16.06 30.07
C VAL A 447 -17.80 -14.76 29.67
N VAL A 448 -17.07 -14.76 28.55
CA VAL A 448 -16.44 -13.56 28.00
C VAL A 448 -17.47 -12.47 27.71
N GLU A 449 -18.60 -12.80 27.07
CA GLU A 449 -19.68 -11.85 26.80
C GLU A 449 -20.24 -11.23 28.09
N SER A 450 -20.47 -12.05 29.12
CA SER A 450 -20.93 -11.60 30.45
C SER A 450 -19.92 -10.67 31.14
N ASN A 451 -18.63 -11.04 31.12
CA ASN A 451 -17.54 -10.23 31.66
C ASN A 451 -17.44 -8.88 30.94
N MET A 452 -17.43 -8.87 29.61
CA MET A 452 -17.32 -7.65 28.80
C MET A 452 -18.53 -6.72 29.00
N LYS A 453 -19.73 -7.28 29.21
CA LYS A 453 -20.91 -6.51 29.58
C LYS A 453 -20.80 -5.89 30.97
N ASN A 454 -20.38 -6.66 31.98
CA ASN A 454 -20.14 -6.13 33.33
C ASN A 454 -19.09 -5.02 33.33
N PHE A 455 -18.03 -5.18 32.54
CA PHE A 455 -16.95 -4.22 32.38
C PHE A 455 -17.43 -2.93 31.71
N ALA A 456 -18.11 -3.02 30.58
CA ALA A 456 -18.68 -1.86 29.89
C ALA A 456 -19.68 -1.10 30.79
N ARG A 457 -20.49 -1.81 31.60
CA ARG A 457 -21.36 -1.19 32.60
C ARG A 457 -20.57 -0.44 33.67
N ALA A 458 -19.51 -1.02 34.22
CA ALA A 458 -18.68 -0.40 35.25
C ALA A 458 -17.92 0.83 34.70
N ALA A 459 -17.30 0.70 33.52
CA ALA A 459 -16.64 1.78 32.78
C ALA A 459 -17.57 2.99 32.57
N LYS A 460 -18.78 2.76 32.06
CA LYS A 460 -19.81 3.80 31.89
C LYS A 460 -20.17 4.51 33.19
N LYS A 461 -20.25 3.79 34.32
CA LYS A 461 -20.62 4.37 35.63
C LYS A 461 -19.53 5.27 36.22
N VAL A 462 -18.29 5.12 35.77
CA VAL A 462 -17.17 6.00 36.15
C VAL A 462 -16.90 7.10 35.12
N GLY A 463 -17.57 7.05 33.96
CA GLY A 463 -17.53 8.08 32.92
C GLY A 463 -16.53 7.81 31.80
N ILE A 464 -15.94 6.61 31.75
CA ILE A 464 -15.01 6.22 30.68
C ILE A 464 -15.78 5.34 29.68
N THR A 465 -15.78 5.76 28.41
CA THR A 465 -16.52 5.11 27.31
C THR A 465 -15.61 4.65 26.17
N ARG A 466 -14.30 4.65 26.41
CA ARG A 466 -13.26 4.21 25.47
C ARG A 466 -12.59 2.96 26.02
N ILE A 467 -12.38 1.97 25.15
CA ILE A 467 -11.80 0.68 25.49
C ILE A 467 -10.62 0.45 24.56
N LEU A 468 -9.47 0.06 25.11
CA LEU A 468 -8.34 -0.42 24.33
C LEU A 468 -8.37 -1.95 24.44
N TYR A 469 -8.51 -2.63 23.31
CA TYR A 469 -8.37 -4.06 23.19
C TYR A 469 -6.97 -4.36 22.67
N ASP A 470 -6.10 -4.71 23.60
CA ASP A 470 -4.81 -5.30 23.30
C ASP A 470 -5.10 -6.74 22.87
N ASN A 471 -4.99 -7.00 21.57
CA ASN A 471 -5.35 -8.28 20.97
C ASN A 471 -4.17 -9.27 20.86
N GLU A 472 -3.01 -8.96 21.46
CA GLU A 472 -1.86 -9.87 21.52
C GLU A 472 -2.07 -11.06 22.47
N GLU A 473 -1.57 -12.23 22.09
CA GLU A 473 -1.92 -13.52 22.74
C GLU A 473 -1.11 -13.85 24.02
N TYR A 474 -0.98 -12.89 24.95
CA TYR A 474 -0.20 -13.03 26.19
C TYR A 474 -0.61 -14.23 27.06
N PHE A 475 -1.91 -14.55 27.11
CA PHE A 475 -2.48 -15.48 28.09
C PHE A 475 -3.03 -16.78 27.49
N GLY A 476 -3.04 -16.92 26.16
CA GLY A 476 -3.45 -18.13 25.47
C GLY A 476 -3.75 -17.88 23.98
N ARG A 477 -3.35 -18.82 23.12
CA ARG A 477 -3.44 -18.66 21.66
C ARG A 477 -4.72 -19.24 21.06
N PHE A 478 -5.39 -18.46 20.21
CA PHE A 478 -6.63 -18.81 19.49
C PHE A 478 -6.77 -18.19 18.08
N THR A 479 -5.81 -17.38 17.62
CA THR A 479 -5.94 -16.52 16.42
C THR A 479 -5.29 -17.04 15.13
N SER A 480 -4.69 -18.24 15.16
CA SER A 480 -3.90 -18.79 14.04
C SER A 480 -4.36 -20.18 13.63
N TYR A 481 -4.98 -20.31 12.45
CA TYR A 481 -5.33 -21.59 11.85
C TYR A 481 -4.21 -22.12 10.92
N PRO A 482 -3.83 -23.41 10.98
CA PRO A 482 -4.37 -24.47 11.83
C PRO A 482 -3.64 -24.66 13.17
N GLN A 483 -2.69 -23.78 13.53
CA GLN A 483 -1.76 -23.96 14.65
C GLN A 483 -2.46 -23.93 16.02
N THR A 484 -3.51 -23.13 16.16
CA THR A 484 -4.30 -22.92 17.38
C THR A 484 -5.74 -23.42 17.23
N SER A 485 -6.03 -24.24 16.21
CA SER A 485 -7.34 -24.84 15.96
C SER A 485 -7.43 -26.27 16.49
N PHE A 486 -8.54 -26.63 17.14
CA PHE A 486 -8.72 -27.94 17.77
C PHE A 486 -9.80 -28.82 17.10
N TYR A 487 -10.59 -28.24 16.20
CA TYR A 487 -11.55 -28.95 15.35
C TYR A 487 -10.94 -29.14 13.96
N LYS A 488 -10.29 -30.29 13.72
CA LYS A 488 -9.52 -30.57 12.50
C LYS A 488 -10.39 -30.85 11.27
N GLU A 489 -11.68 -31.09 11.48
CA GLU A 489 -12.72 -31.18 10.46
C GLU A 489 -13.16 -29.81 9.92
N LYS A 490 -12.75 -28.70 10.57
CA LYS A 490 -13.15 -27.35 10.18
C LYS A 490 -12.15 -26.71 9.23
N SER A 491 -12.67 -26.08 8.19
CA SER A 491 -11.93 -25.28 7.22
C SER A 491 -11.44 -23.95 7.83
N LEU A 492 -10.49 -23.30 7.15
CA LEU A 492 -10.07 -21.93 7.50
C LEU A 492 -11.28 -20.97 7.47
N GLN A 493 -12.12 -21.05 6.43
CA GLN A 493 -13.28 -20.17 6.27
C GLN A 493 -14.26 -20.30 7.46
N GLU A 494 -14.58 -21.52 7.91
CA GLU A 494 -15.44 -21.71 9.09
C GLU A 494 -14.83 -21.11 10.37
N TYR A 495 -13.51 -21.18 10.52
CA TYR A 495 -12.81 -20.54 11.63
C TYR A 495 -12.81 -19.00 11.52
N GLN A 496 -12.66 -18.44 10.32
CA GLN A 496 -12.78 -17.00 10.06
C GLN A 496 -14.21 -16.50 10.31
N ASP A 497 -15.22 -17.26 9.90
CA ASP A 497 -16.63 -16.96 10.15
C ASP A 497 -16.93 -16.98 11.65
N LYS A 498 -16.47 -18.00 12.38
CA LYS A 498 -16.65 -18.05 13.84
C LYS A 498 -15.85 -16.95 14.56
N ALA A 499 -14.68 -16.55 14.05
CA ALA A 499 -13.94 -15.38 14.55
C ALA A 499 -14.73 -14.07 14.34
N ARG A 500 -15.35 -13.86 13.16
CA ARG A 500 -16.29 -12.75 12.94
C ARG A 500 -17.43 -12.76 13.96
N ASP A 501 -18.00 -13.93 14.25
CA ASP A 501 -19.06 -14.03 15.26
C ASP A 501 -18.59 -13.70 16.68
N ARG A 502 -17.37 -14.09 17.09
CA ARG A 502 -16.82 -13.70 18.41
C ARG A 502 -16.51 -12.21 18.52
N GLY A 503 -15.96 -11.60 17.46
CA GLY A 503 -15.81 -10.15 17.41
C GLY A 503 -17.14 -9.42 17.53
N ARG A 504 -18.16 -9.89 16.80
CA ARG A 504 -19.54 -9.37 16.85
C ARG A 504 -20.15 -9.53 18.26
N GLN A 505 -19.98 -10.69 18.88
CA GLN A 505 -20.43 -11.00 20.24
C GLN A 505 -19.80 -10.05 21.27
N MET A 506 -18.48 -9.86 21.22
CA MET A 506 -17.77 -8.96 22.13
C MET A 506 -18.20 -7.49 21.95
N MET A 507 -18.30 -7.02 20.71
CA MET A 507 -18.73 -5.65 20.44
C MET A 507 -20.20 -5.42 20.86
N ASN A 508 -21.09 -6.39 20.63
CA ASN A 508 -22.48 -6.32 21.11
C ASN A 508 -22.56 -6.23 22.64
N ALA A 509 -21.74 -6.99 23.37
CA ALA A 509 -21.66 -6.90 24.83
C ALA A 509 -21.30 -5.48 25.30
N ILE A 510 -20.25 -4.89 24.70
CA ILE A 510 -19.81 -3.51 24.97
C ILE A 510 -20.94 -2.51 24.65
N MET A 511 -21.49 -2.56 23.43
CA MET A 511 -22.50 -1.62 22.96
C MET A 511 -23.80 -1.69 23.76
N SER A 512 -24.15 -2.86 24.31
CA SER A 512 -25.36 -3.03 25.14
C SER A 512 -25.35 -2.15 26.39
N GLU A 513 -24.17 -1.75 26.87
CA GLU A 513 -24.01 -0.84 27.99
C GLU A 513 -23.49 0.53 27.54
N ILE A 514 -22.56 0.61 26.57
CA ILE A 514 -21.99 1.85 26.00
C ILE A 514 -22.35 1.97 24.50
N PRO A 515 -23.53 2.51 24.12
CA PRO A 515 -23.99 2.48 22.73
C PRO A 515 -23.09 3.25 21.74
N ASN A 516 -22.37 4.26 22.23
CA ASN A 516 -21.45 5.12 21.47
C ASN A 516 -19.97 4.87 21.87
N ALA A 517 -19.61 3.61 22.15
CA ALA A 517 -18.26 3.23 22.52
C ALA A 517 -17.23 3.63 21.44
N SER A 518 -15.98 3.81 21.86
CA SER A 518 -14.83 3.83 20.94
C SER A 518 -13.87 2.73 21.38
N VAL A 519 -13.66 1.76 20.50
CA VAL A 519 -12.81 0.59 20.78
C VAL A 519 -11.59 0.65 19.87
N LEU A 520 -10.42 0.86 20.47
CA LEU A 520 -9.12 0.81 19.81
C LEU A 520 -8.60 -0.62 19.88
N VAL A 521 -8.24 -1.21 18.75
CA VAL A 521 -7.71 -2.59 18.68
C VAL A 521 -6.29 -2.53 18.12
N LEU A 522 -5.28 -2.91 18.89
CA LEU A 522 -3.86 -2.60 18.59
C LEU A 522 -3.43 -3.10 17.20
N HIS A 523 -3.60 -4.39 16.94
CA HIS A 523 -3.46 -4.97 15.61
C HIS A 523 -4.79 -4.95 14.85
N GLY A 524 -4.84 -4.14 13.79
CA GLY A 524 -5.96 -4.07 12.85
C GLY A 524 -6.03 -5.25 11.88
N PRO A 525 -7.01 -5.24 10.95
CA PRO A 525 -7.28 -6.37 10.07
C PRO A 525 -6.18 -6.62 9.02
N TYR A 526 -5.29 -5.64 8.80
CA TYR A 526 -4.10 -5.76 7.94
C TYR A 526 -3.23 -6.99 8.25
N ILE A 527 -3.22 -7.45 9.50
CA ILE A 527 -2.33 -8.54 9.95
C ILE A 527 -2.67 -9.87 9.26
N THR A 528 -3.96 -10.07 8.94
CA THR A 528 -4.49 -11.27 8.30
C THR A 528 -4.31 -11.26 6.78
N ASP A 529 -4.08 -10.11 6.15
CA ASP A 529 -3.95 -10.02 4.69
C ASP A 529 -2.71 -10.79 4.21
N PRO A 530 -2.85 -11.81 3.33
CA PRO A 530 -1.71 -12.52 2.75
C PRO A 530 -0.96 -11.66 1.69
N ASN A 531 -1.63 -10.65 1.13
CA ASN A 531 -1.15 -9.79 0.04
C ASN A 531 -0.68 -8.41 0.56
N LYS A 532 -0.45 -8.26 1.87
CA LYS A 532 0.09 -7.02 2.45
C LYS A 532 1.44 -6.67 1.80
N PRO A 533 1.69 -5.41 1.40
CA PRO A 533 2.91 -5.05 0.68
C PRO A 533 4.20 -5.31 1.45
N ASP A 534 5.30 -5.63 0.77
CA ASP A 534 6.59 -5.92 1.43
C ASP A 534 7.12 -4.74 2.27
N TRP A 535 6.88 -3.50 1.85
CA TRP A 535 7.20 -2.30 2.66
C TRP A 535 6.41 -2.26 3.98
N PHE A 536 5.20 -2.84 4.01
CA PHE A 536 4.38 -2.94 5.21
C PHE A 536 4.85 -4.06 6.15
N VAL A 537 5.46 -5.13 5.59
CA VAL A 537 5.99 -6.29 6.33
C VAL A 537 7.22 -5.96 7.19
N LYS A 538 7.87 -4.80 6.99
CA LYS A 538 9.02 -4.29 7.77
C LYS A 538 8.94 -4.61 9.27
N ASN A 539 7.77 -4.44 9.89
CA ASN A 539 7.56 -4.63 11.33
C ASN A 539 7.78 -6.08 11.84
N GLY A 540 7.95 -7.06 10.96
CA GLY A 540 8.17 -8.47 11.34
C GLY A 540 6.92 -9.18 11.90
N VAL A 541 5.75 -8.55 11.79
CA VAL A 541 4.48 -9.07 12.30
C VAL A 541 4.00 -10.19 11.37
N GLY A 542 4.06 -11.44 11.87
CA GLY A 542 3.65 -12.62 11.12
C GLY A 542 2.15 -12.63 10.79
N THR A 543 1.79 -13.30 9.68
CA THR A 543 0.39 -13.42 9.26
C THR A 543 -0.39 -14.33 10.21
N VAL A 544 -1.32 -13.75 10.97
CA VAL A 544 -2.29 -14.48 11.81
C VAL A 544 -3.68 -14.32 11.21
N ASN A 545 -4.32 -15.45 10.90
CA ASN A 545 -5.42 -15.47 9.93
C ASN A 545 -6.84 -15.33 10.53
N LEU A 546 -6.96 -15.13 11.86
CA LEU A 546 -8.25 -14.96 12.54
C LEU A 546 -8.44 -13.60 13.24
N MET A 547 -7.39 -12.79 13.43
CA MET A 547 -7.51 -11.45 14.06
C MET A 547 -8.26 -10.44 13.18
N GLY A 548 -7.99 -10.41 11.88
CA GLY A 548 -8.75 -9.60 10.92
C GLY A 548 -10.23 -9.96 10.89
N PRO A 549 -10.62 -11.24 10.72
CA PRO A 549 -12.01 -11.67 10.87
C PRO A 549 -12.63 -11.23 12.20
N PHE A 550 -11.93 -11.36 13.33
CA PHE A 550 -12.43 -10.89 14.62
C PHE A 550 -12.70 -9.37 14.63
N PHE A 551 -11.76 -8.56 14.12
CA PHE A 551 -11.94 -7.11 13.97
C PHE A 551 -13.12 -6.75 13.06
N ILE A 552 -13.26 -7.44 11.92
CA ILE A 552 -14.37 -7.28 10.98
C ILE A 552 -15.72 -7.62 11.65
N GLY A 553 -15.75 -8.64 12.51
CA GLY A 553 -16.90 -8.96 13.36
C GLY A 553 -17.34 -7.79 14.25
N MET A 554 -16.37 -7.13 14.89
CA MET A 554 -16.63 -5.93 15.70
C MET A 554 -17.14 -4.77 14.82
N MET A 555 -16.55 -4.56 13.64
CA MET A 555 -16.96 -3.51 12.70
C MET A 555 -18.39 -3.72 12.20
N GLN A 556 -18.78 -4.94 11.82
CA GLN A 556 -20.15 -5.24 11.38
C GLN A 556 -21.18 -4.97 12.50
N ALA A 557 -20.83 -5.22 13.76
CA ALA A 557 -21.70 -4.89 14.88
C ALA A 557 -21.84 -3.36 15.06
N ALA A 558 -20.76 -2.61 14.84
CA ALA A 558 -20.74 -1.15 14.92
C ALA A 558 -21.52 -0.47 13.77
N GLU A 559 -21.35 -0.95 12.53
CA GLU A 559 -22.04 -0.44 11.33
C GLU A 559 -23.56 -0.62 11.44
N ALA A 560 -24.02 -1.76 11.95
CA ALA A 560 -25.44 -2.03 12.20
C ALA A 560 -26.06 -1.21 13.34
N SER A 561 -25.26 -0.45 14.11
CA SER A 561 -25.73 0.31 15.27
C SER A 561 -26.08 1.76 14.92
N VAL A 562 -27.33 2.16 15.20
CA VAL A 562 -27.83 3.55 15.05
C VAL A 562 -27.09 4.60 15.89
N ASN A 563 -26.21 4.17 16.81
CA ASN A 563 -25.41 5.06 17.65
C ASN A 563 -23.98 5.26 17.11
N HIS A 564 -23.62 4.61 15.99
CA HIS A 564 -22.33 4.70 15.30
C HIS A 564 -21.10 4.68 16.25
N PRO A 565 -20.94 3.64 17.09
CA PRO A 565 -19.73 3.45 17.86
C PRO A 565 -18.54 3.19 16.92
N LYS A 566 -17.33 3.49 17.39
CA LYS A 566 -16.10 3.42 16.58
C LYS A 566 -15.32 2.16 16.88
N VAL A 567 -14.88 1.47 15.83
CA VAL A 567 -13.84 0.44 15.88
C VAL A 567 -12.62 1.03 15.17
N ILE A 568 -11.50 1.12 15.89
CA ILE A 568 -10.30 1.84 15.44
C ILE A 568 -9.18 0.82 15.24
N ASP A 569 -8.65 0.76 14.02
CA ASP A 569 -7.44 0.02 13.67
C ASP A 569 -6.24 0.72 14.32
N GLY A 570 -5.66 0.08 15.34
CA GLY A 570 -4.60 0.63 16.17
C GLY A 570 -3.32 0.97 15.43
N GLY A 571 -3.00 0.24 14.36
CA GLY A 571 -1.77 0.45 13.61
C GLY A 571 -0.52 0.27 14.44
N GLU A 572 -0.42 -0.84 15.17
CA GLU A 572 0.83 -1.31 15.76
C GLU A 572 1.85 -1.63 14.66
N LEU A 573 2.59 -0.59 14.26
CA LEU A 573 3.47 -0.50 13.11
C LEU A 573 4.70 0.35 13.48
N TYR A 574 5.47 -0.11 14.47
CA TYR A 574 6.51 0.68 15.13
C TYR A 574 7.70 1.11 14.27
N LEU A 575 7.81 0.66 13.02
CA LEU A 575 8.88 1.04 12.10
C LEU A 575 8.51 2.16 11.10
N LEU A 576 7.29 2.70 11.14
CA LEU A 576 6.95 3.89 10.35
C LEU A 576 7.68 5.13 10.91
N ARG A 577 8.26 5.96 10.04
CA ARG A 577 9.07 7.15 10.39
C ARG A 577 8.77 8.35 9.49
N SER A 578 8.83 8.16 8.18
CA SER A 578 8.70 9.21 7.17
C SER A 578 7.26 9.73 7.02
N GLN A 579 7.08 10.81 6.27
CA GLN A 579 5.71 11.23 5.91
C GLN A 579 5.04 10.27 4.90
N GLY A 580 5.80 9.63 4.01
CA GLY A 580 5.31 8.59 3.09
C GLY A 580 4.82 7.36 3.85
N ASP A 581 5.67 6.78 4.71
CA ASP A 581 5.39 5.61 5.56
C ASP A 581 3.99 5.71 6.21
N PHE A 582 3.68 6.87 6.81
CA PHE A 582 2.38 7.09 7.47
C PHE A 582 1.21 7.33 6.48
N GLU A 583 1.44 7.93 5.32
CA GLU A 583 0.37 8.14 4.33
C GLU A 583 0.06 6.85 3.57
N ASP A 584 1.05 6.10 3.10
CA ASP A 584 0.81 4.86 2.36
C ASP A 584 0.30 3.74 3.30
N ALA A 585 0.76 3.66 4.55
CA ALA A 585 0.15 2.81 5.58
C ALA A 585 -1.28 3.26 5.99
N TYR A 586 -1.64 4.54 5.81
CA TYR A 586 -3.02 5.00 5.95
C TYR A 586 -3.88 4.58 4.74
N GLN A 587 -3.41 4.83 3.51
CA GLN A 587 -4.15 4.49 2.28
C GLN A 587 -4.44 2.98 2.22
N TYR A 588 -3.41 2.16 2.44
CA TYR A 588 -3.53 0.70 2.42
C TYR A 588 -4.60 0.21 3.42
N ARG A 589 -4.47 0.57 4.70
CA ARG A 589 -5.37 0.07 5.76
C ARG A 589 -6.79 0.62 5.70
N LYS A 590 -6.98 1.84 5.19
CA LYS A 590 -8.27 2.54 5.13
C LYS A 590 -9.10 2.17 3.90
N TYR A 591 -8.45 2.04 2.74
CA TYR A 591 -9.13 1.90 1.45
C TYR A 591 -8.77 0.61 0.72
N GLU A 592 -7.49 0.26 0.64
CA GLU A 592 -7.06 -0.84 -0.23
C GLU A 592 -7.35 -2.23 0.34
N LEU A 593 -7.29 -2.37 1.67
CA LEU A 593 -7.49 -3.65 2.35
C LEU A 593 -8.83 -4.32 2.00
N ALA A 594 -9.88 -3.52 1.84
CA ALA A 594 -11.23 -3.96 1.53
C ALA A 594 -11.63 -3.70 0.07
N ASP A 595 -10.68 -3.28 -0.76
CA ASP A 595 -10.92 -2.98 -2.17
C ASP A 595 -11.15 -4.27 -2.98
N GLU A 596 -11.84 -4.17 -4.12
CA GLU A 596 -12.14 -5.33 -4.98
C GLU A 596 -10.84 -6.06 -5.42
N TYR A 597 -9.79 -5.30 -5.66
CA TYR A 597 -8.43 -5.66 -6.10
C TYR A 597 -7.59 -6.43 -5.07
N SER A 598 -7.98 -6.46 -3.79
CA SER A 598 -7.11 -6.99 -2.72
C SER A 598 -7.04 -8.52 -2.66
N ASN A 599 -7.96 -9.21 -3.36
CA ASN A 599 -8.26 -10.64 -3.20
C ASN A 599 -8.48 -11.05 -1.72
N ASN A 600 -8.86 -10.09 -0.87
CA ASN A 600 -8.94 -10.29 0.57
C ASN A 600 -10.28 -10.94 0.96
N THR A 601 -10.30 -12.27 1.04
CA THR A 601 -11.52 -13.08 1.21
C THR A 601 -12.17 -12.99 2.58
N PHE A 602 -11.47 -12.52 3.62
CA PHE A 602 -12.04 -12.46 4.97
C PHE A 602 -12.90 -11.22 5.23
N ILE A 603 -12.83 -10.21 4.36
CA ILE A 603 -13.68 -9.02 4.40
C ILE A 603 -14.93 -9.27 3.53
N PRO A 604 -16.13 -9.37 4.13
CA PRO A 604 -17.36 -9.64 3.40
C PRO A 604 -17.67 -8.59 2.34
N GLU A 605 -18.14 -9.04 1.17
CA GLU A 605 -18.45 -8.20 0.02
C GLU A 605 -19.42 -7.05 0.35
N ASP A 606 -20.45 -7.33 1.17
CA ASP A 606 -21.44 -6.35 1.62
C ASP A 606 -20.87 -5.25 2.55
N LEU A 607 -19.71 -5.51 3.15
CA LEU A 607 -18.97 -4.56 3.99
C LEU A 607 -17.93 -3.77 3.19
N ARG A 608 -17.39 -4.29 2.07
CA ARG A 608 -16.26 -3.69 1.33
C ARG A 608 -16.50 -2.22 0.98
N SER A 609 -17.62 -1.90 0.35
CA SER A 609 -18.00 -0.51 -0.02
C SER A 609 -18.22 0.43 1.18
N LYS A 610 -18.42 -0.12 2.39
CA LYS A 610 -18.63 0.59 3.65
C LYS A 610 -17.39 0.61 4.56
N TYR A 611 -16.37 -0.19 4.25
CA TYR A 611 -15.25 -0.44 5.14
C TYR A 611 -14.51 0.86 5.48
N ALA A 612 -14.19 1.68 4.47
CA ALA A 612 -13.47 2.93 4.68
C ALA A 612 -14.22 3.93 5.58
N SER A 613 -15.55 3.97 5.53
CA SER A 613 -16.36 4.87 6.37
C SER A 613 -16.59 4.34 7.80
N ASN A 614 -16.34 3.05 8.05
CA ASN A 614 -16.52 2.40 9.35
C ASN A 614 -15.20 2.00 10.05
N SER A 615 -14.10 1.90 9.32
CA SER A 615 -12.74 1.70 9.84
C SER A 615 -12.09 3.05 10.14
N TYR A 616 -11.66 3.27 11.39
CA TYR A 616 -10.92 4.48 11.78
C TYR A 616 -9.45 4.14 11.97
N ILE A 617 -8.54 4.89 11.35
CA ILE A 617 -7.10 4.57 11.43
C ILE A 617 -6.42 5.30 12.58
N SER A 618 -5.67 4.55 13.37
CA SER A 618 -4.70 5.00 14.35
C SER A 618 -3.28 4.51 13.98
N PHE A 619 -2.30 4.97 14.74
CA PHE A 619 -0.90 4.55 14.66
C PHE A 619 -0.33 4.43 16.07
N GLY A 620 0.41 3.35 16.30
CA GLY A 620 1.26 3.15 17.47
C GLY A 620 2.67 3.66 17.23
N VAL A 621 3.19 4.47 18.14
CA VAL A 621 4.55 5.01 18.08
C VAL A 621 5.32 4.58 19.33
N TYR A 622 6.37 3.79 19.14
CA TYR A 622 7.19 3.21 20.22
C TYR A 622 8.41 4.07 20.56
N ASN A 623 8.78 4.10 21.83
CA ASN A 623 9.83 4.94 22.40
C ASN A 623 11.26 4.38 22.29
N GLU A 624 11.46 3.07 22.15
CA GLU A 624 12.80 2.46 22.13
C GLU A 624 13.29 2.06 20.73
N HIS A 625 14.53 1.56 20.68
CA HIS A 625 15.12 0.90 19.52
C HIS A 625 14.47 -0.48 19.33
N TRP A 626 13.85 -0.75 18.18
CA TRP A 626 13.16 -2.03 17.93
C TRP A 626 14.07 -3.10 17.29
N ILE A 627 14.72 -2.77 16.17
CA ILE A 627 15.63 -3.68 15.44
C ILE A 627 16.93 -2.96 15.03
N ASN A 628 17.93 -3.75 14.64
CA ASN A 628 19.18 -3.23 14.06
C ASN A 628 18.89 -2.21 12.95
N ASN A 629 19.55 -1.06 13.03
CA ASN A 629 19.41 0.10 12.13
C ASN A 629 18.09 0.91 12.23
N TYR A 630 17.19 0.62 13.19
CA TYR A 630 16.03 1.48 13.51
C TYR A 630 16.19 2.18 14.88
N PRO A 631 16.95 3.29 14.95
CA PRO A 631 17.10 4.06 16.18
C PRO A 631 15.81 4.82 16.55
N MET A 632 15.73 5.21 17.82
CA MET A 632 14.71 6.10 18.37
C MET A 632 15.36 7.04 19.38
N ASN A 633 15.01 8.32 19.31
CA ASN A 633 15.49 9.36 20.22
C ASN A 633 14.48 10.52 20.20
N PRO A 634 14.59 11.53 21.08
CA PRO A 634 13.61 12.63 21.16
C PRO A 634 13.36 13.36 19.83
N THR A 635 14.38 13.52 18.98
CA THR A 635 14.22 14.15 17.65
C THR A 635 13.42 13.25 16.71
N ILE A 636 13.80 11.97 16.58
CA ILE A 636 13.09 11.00 15.74
C ILE A 636 11.64 10.83 16.23
N MET A 637 11.44 10.78 17.54
CA MET A 637 10.13 10.67 18.18
C MET A 637 9.23 11.86 17.87
N ARG A 638 9.76 13.09 17.95
CA ARG A 638 9.03 14.31 17.57
C ARG A 638 8.51 14.20 16.13
N ASP A 639 9.40 13.90 15.19
CA ASP A 639 9.05 13.86 13.76
C ASP A 639 8.07 12.71 13.46
N THR A 640 8.27 11.54 14.09
CA THR A 640 7.39 10.37 13.97
C THR A 640 5.98 10.66 14.53
N LEU A 641 5.88 11.30 15.71
CA LEU A 641 4.61 11.71 16.29
C LEU A 641 3.92 12.80 15.47
N GLU A 642 4.67 13.74 14.91
CA GLU A 642 4.10 14.76 14.00
C GLU A 642 3.47 14.08 12.77
N ASN A 643 4.17 13.16 12.12
CA ASN A 643 3.65 12.42 10.96
C ASN A 643 2.42 11.58 11.33
N ALA A 644 2.46 10.83 12.44
CA ALA A 644 1.32 10.05 12.94
C ALA A 644 0.08 10.93 13.22
N LEU A 645 0.27 12.07 13.90
CA LEU A 645 -0.81 13.01 14.25
C LEU A 645 -1.38 13.76 13.02
N ARG A 646 -0.63 13.87 11.92
CA ARG A 646 -1.12 14.40 10.63
C ARG A 646 -1.93 13.38 9.83
N SER A 647 -1.76 12.08 10.11
CA SER A 647 -2.25 10.98 9.27
C SER A 647 -3.41 10.20 9.90
N ALA A 648 -3.46 10.04 11.22
CA ALA A 648 -4.54 9.33 11.92
C ALA A 648 -5.93 9.99 11.78
N ASP A 649 -7.00 9.26 12.11
CA ASP A 649 -8.39 9.75 12.11
C ASP A 649 -8.83 10.30 13.48
N GLU A 650 -8.58 9.55 14.56
CA GLU A 650 -9.17 9.78 15.88
C GLU A 650 -8.15 9.89 17.02
N VAL A 651 -7.16 9.01 17.03
CA VAL A 651 -6.18 8.84 18.12
C VAL A 651 -4.84 8.41 17.55
N VAL A 652 -3.75 8.83 18.20
CA VAL A 652 -2.40 8.25 18.08
C VAL A 652 -2.01 7.78 19.47
N TRP A 653 -1.42 6.59 19.59
CA TRP A 653 -0.95 6.08 20.88
C TRP A 653 0.57 6.01 20.89
N TYR A 654 1.15 6.63 21.92
CA TYR A 654 2.57 6.58 22.22
C TYR A 654 2.78 5.43 23.21
N TYR A 655 3.45 4.37 22.75
CA TYR A 655 3.83 3.24 23.57
C TYR A 655 5.15 3.53 24.28
N ASN A 656 5.14 3.46 25.61
CA ASN A 656 6.29 3.71 26.45
C ASN A 656 6.70 2.44 27.18
N GLU A 657 7.83 1.86 26.79
CA GLU A 657 8.55 0.91 27.62
C GLU A 657 9.48 1.66 28.59
N PRO A 658 9.33 1.55 29.92
CA PRO A 658 10.06 2.37 30.89
C PRO A 658 11.59 2.26 30.86
N ALA A 659 12.14 1.28 30.15
CA ALA A 659 13.55 0.90 30.23
C ALA A 659 14.54 1.93 29.69
N GLY A 660 14.17 2.76 28.69
CA GLY A 660 15.05 3.77 28.09
C GLY A 660 14.59 5.23 28.24
N SER A 661 13.28 5.53 28.34
CA SER A 661 12.76 6.88 28.61
C SER A 661 12.27 7.14 30.05
N GLY A 662 12.03 6.09 30.85
CA GLY A 662 11.40 6.17 32.18
C GLY A 662 9.86 6.13 32.15
N ASP A 663 9.22 5.96 33.31
CA ASP A 663 7.76 5.83 33.46
C ASP A 663 7.08 7.22 33.55
N TRP A 664 6.21 7.56 32.59
CA TRP A 664 5.57 8.89 32.54
C TRP A 664 4.59 9.14 33.69
N MET A 665 4.07 8.09 34.31
CA MET A 665 3.12 8.15 35.41
C MET A 665 3.82 8.50 36.73
N ILE A 666 5.15 8.48 36.78
CA ILE A 666 5.98 8.81 37.95
C ILE A 666 6.62 10.22 37.81
N PRO A 667 6.45 11.12 38.80
CA PRO A 667 7.10 12.43 38.80
C PRO A 667 8.63 12.34 38.69
N ASN A 668 9.20 13.11 37.77
CA ASN A 668 10.65 13.18 37.49
C ASN A 668 11.31 11.89 36.98
N SER A 669 10.55 10.86 36.59
CA SER A 669 11.14 9.64 36.00
C SER A 669 11.54 9.82 34.53
N VAL A 670 10.91 10.75 33.80
CA VAL A 670 11.16 11.02 32.37
C VAL A 670 11.92 12.32 32.20
N SER A 671 12.94 12.31 31.33
CA SER A 671 13.76 13.50 31.02
C SER A 671 12.99 14.56 30.23
N SER A 672 13.26 15.85 30.50
CA SER A 672 12.55 16.98 29.87
C SER A 672 12.61 16.99 28.35
N VAL A 673 13.69 16.46 27.74
CA VAL A 673 13.83 16.39 26.28
C VAL A 673 12.73 15.59 25.59
N TRP A 674 12.13 14.60 26.29
CA TRP A 674 10.98 13.85 25.78
C TRP A 674 9.68 14.67 25.89
N PHE A 675 9.52 15.48 26.94
CA PHE A 675 8.42 16.44 27.04
C PHE A 675 8.51 17.48 25.90
N ASP A 676 9.71 17.99 25.63
CA ASP A 676 9.95 18.96 24.55
C ASP A 676 9.65 18.35 23.17
N ALA A 677 10.00 17.08 22.95
CA ALA A 677 9.67 16.34 21.73
C ALA A 677 8.15 16.22 21.51
N ILE A 678 7.41 15.77 22.53
CA ILE A 678 5.95 15.57 22.44
C ILE A 678 5.21 16.92 22.31
N ASN A 679 5.60 17.93 23.08
CA ASN A 679 5.03 19.27 22.95
C ASN A 679 5.32 19.86 21.56
N GLY A 680 6.55 19.75 21.06
CA GLY A 680 6.93 20.22 19.73
C GLY A 680 6.14 19.56 18.59
N ALA A 681 5.88 18.26 18.68
CA ALA A 681 5.01 17.56 17.72
C ALA A 681 3.56 18.06 17.79
N LYS A 682 3.00 18.21 19.00
CA LYS A 682 1.63 18.73 19.19
C LYS A 682 1.48 20.18 18.72
N GLU A 683 2.49 21.02 18.94
CA GLU A 683 2.54 22.41 18.48
C GLU A 683 2.59 22.49 16.95
N ALA A 684 3.48 21.74 16.29
CA ALA A 684 3.60 21.73 14.83
C ALA A 684 2.29 21.32 14.12
N VAL A 685 1.53 20.37 14.67
CA VAL A 685 0.21 19.99 14.14
C VAL A 685 -0.90 20.98 14.52
N ALA A 686 -0.77 21.68 15.64
CA ALA A 686 -1.73 22.72 16.06
C ALA A 686 -1.60 24.01 15.22
N GLU A 687 -0.38 24.42 14.88
CA GLU A 687 -0.10 25.58 14.00
C GLU A 687 -0.52 25.32 12.55
N LEU A 688 -0.19 24.14 12.02
CA LEU A 688 -0.49 23.72 10.65
C LEU A 688 -1.51 22.59 10.68
N LYS A 689 -2.78 22.93 10.91
CA LYS A 689 -3.88 21.97 10.74
C LYS A 689 -4.04 21.62 9.26
N THR A 690 -3.88 20.35 8.93
CA THR A 690 -3.90 19.86 7.55
C THR A 690 -5.08 18.94 7.27
N GLY A 691 -5.58 18.95 6.03
CA GLY A 691 -6.48 17.91 5.52
C GLY A 691 -5.76 16.57 5.25
N THR A 692 -6.52 15.59 4.76
CA THR A 692 -5.96 14.40 4.12
C THR A 692 -5.05 14.77 2.94
N ASN A 693 -4.10 13.91 2.61
CA ASN A 693 -3.39 14.00 1.34
C ASN A 693 -4.37 13.86 0.19
N ARG A 694 -4.23 14.71 -0.83
CA ARG A 694 -4.97 14.71 -2.09
C ARG A 694 -4.16 14.09 -3.24
N ILE A 695 -2.98 13.53 -2.94
CA ILE A 695 -2.22 12.69 -3.86
C ILE A 695 -2.39 11.25 -3.40
N TYR A 696 -2.65 10.36 -4.36
CA TYR A 696 -2.65 8.92 -4.17
C TYR A 696 -1.28 8.36 -4.57
N ASN A 697 -0.77 7.35 -3.85
CA ASN A 697 0.51 6.68 -4.15
C ASN A 697 1.66 7.72 -4.28
N GLY A 698 1.82 8.56 -3.25
CA GLY A 698 2.76 9.68 -3.26
C GLY A 698 4.23 9.26 -3.13
N GLY A 699 4.48 8.13 -2.47
CA GLY A 699 5.79 7.47 -2.40
C GLY A 699 6.05 6.45 -3.52
N PHE A 700 5.13 6.31 -4.48
CA PHE A 700 5.26 5.34 -5.60
C PHE A 700 5.34 3.86 -5.17
N GLU A 701 4.97 3.53 -3.93
CA GLU A 701 4.97 2.17 -3.37
C GLU A 701 3.99 1.19 -4.04
N PHE A 702 3.09 1.71 -4.86
CA PHE A 702 2.24 0.91 -5.74
C PHE A 702 2.63 1.09 -7.22
N GLY A 703 3.90 1.35 -7.50
CA GLY A 703 4.40 1.61 -8.85
C GLY A 703 3.93 2.97 -9.37
N ASP A 704 3.57 3.03 -10.65
CA ASP A 704 3.04 4.23 -11.32
C ASP A 704 1.50 4.32 -11.29
N VAL A 705 0.84 3.63 -10.36
CA VAL A 705 -0.62 3.68 -10.20
C VAL A 705 -1.10 5.11 -9.94
N ASN A 706 -2.07 5.55 -10.73
CA ASN A 706 -2.58 6.94 -10.85
C ASN A 706 -1.53 7.99 -11.27
N TRP A 707 -0.35 7.59 -11.76
CA TRP A 707 0.70 8.49 -12.24
C TRP A 707 1.00 8.25 -13.71
N GLU A 708 0.54 9.15 -14.58
CA GLU A 708 0.89 9.13 -16.01
C GLU A 708 2.36 9.53 -16.17
N ARG A 709 3.22 8.56 -16.51
CA ARG A 709 4.63 8.79 -16.83
C ARG A 709 4.80 9.29 -18.27
N PHE A 710 5.79 10.15 -18.47
CA PHE A 710 6.17 10.68 -19.78
C PHE A 710 7.69 10.85 -19.89
N GLY A 711 8.22 10.70 -21.11
CA GLY A 711 9.66 10.66 -21.34
C GLY A 711 10.32 9.46 -20.65
N ASN A 712 11.61 9.59 -20.32
CA ASN A 712 12.42 8.52 -19.74
C ASN A 712 12.31 8.50 -18.19
N ALA A 713 11.09 8.45 -17.67
CA ALA A 713 10.80 8.34 -16.24
C ALA A 713 10.34 6.92 -15.86
N GLU A 714 10.85 6.40 -14.75
CA GLU A 714 10.58 5.05 -14.25
C GLU A 714 10.36 5.07 -12.74
N VAL A 715 9.54 4.16 -12.20
CA VAL A 715 9.49 3.93 -10.75
C VAL A 715 10.45 2.79 -10.43
N LYS A 716 11.34 2.98 -9.46
CA LYS A 716 12.25 1.93 -8.98
C LYS A 716 11.89 1.53 -7.57
N HIS A 717 11.79 0.21 -7.37
CA HIS A 717 11.66 -0.45 -6.08
C HIS A 717 13.02 -1.07 -5.68
N ALA A 718 13.53 -0.73 -4.50
CA ALA A 718 14.80 -1.24 -3.97
C ALA A 718 14.78 -1.27 -2.42
N LEU A 719 14.26 -2.37 -1.88
CA LEU A 719 14.26 -2.66 -0.45
C LEU A 719 15.64 -2.48 0.19
N GLY A 720 15.70 -1.71 1.27
CA GLY A 720 16.88 -1.62 2.15
C GLY A 720 18.03 -0.73 1.67
N THR A 721 17.84 0.10 0.63
CA THR A 721 18.87 1.09 0.23
C THR A 721 18.33 2.53 0.15
N THR A 722 18.93 3.44 0.92
CA THR A 722 18.72 4.90 0.78
C THR A 722 19.28 5.46 -0.54
N LEU A 723 19.80 4.60 -1.41
CA LEU A 723 20.25 4.90 -2.76
C LEU A 723 19.10 5.16 -3.72
N VAL A 724 17.89 4.64 -3.47
CA VAL A 724 16.75 4.78 -4.40
C VAL A 724 15.61 5.61 -3.84
N ALA A 725 15.15 5.33 -2.61
CA ALA A 725 13.99 5.99 -2.02
C ALA A 725 14.36 6.85 -0.78
N ASN A 726 13.52 7.86 -0.48
CA ASN A 726 13.55 8.62 0.76
C ASN A 726 12.90 7.83 1.88
N SER A 727 11.79 7.17 1.55
CA SER A 727 11.05 6.31 2.48
C SER A 727 10.68 4.97 1.85
N ASP A 728 9.93 4.15 2.60
CA ASP A 728 9.53 2.80 2.21
C ASP A 728 10.50 1.97 1.35
N ALA A 729 10.23 1.79 0.06
CA ALA A 729 11.00 0.94 -0.85
C ALA A 729 11.10 1.51 -2.29
N SER A 730 10.29 2.50 -2.65
CA SER A 730 10.03 2.92 -4.02
C SER A 730 10.28 4.42 -4.20
N ALA A 731 10.63 4.84 -5.42
CA ALA A 731 10.66 6.24 -5.80
C ALA A 731 10.52 6.43 -7.31
N LEU A 732 10.06 7.62 -7.71
CA LEU A 732 10.12 8.05 -9.10
C LEU A 732 11.56 8.46 -9.46
N VAL A 733 12.11 7.84 -10.49
CA VAL A 733 13.43 8.14 -11.05
C VAL A 733 13.26 8.92 -12.34
N LEU A 734 13.81 10.13 -12.33
CA LEU A 734 13.92 11.02 -13.48
C LEU A 734 15.34 10.88 -14.03
N SER A 735 15.46 10.32 -15.24
CA SER A 735 16.76 10.14 -15.91
C SER A 735 17.41 11.48 -16.31
N PRO A 736 18.61 11.48 -16.93
CA PRO A 736 19.20 12.70 -17.49
C PRO A 736 18.36 13.36 -18.60
N ASP A 737 17.54 12.58 -19.31
CA ASP A 737 16.68 13.08 -20.38
C ASP A 737 15.39 13.74 -19.84
N SER A 738 14.69 14.49 -20.70
CA SER A 738 13.39 15.07 -20.36
C SER A 738 12.37 14.01 -20.00
N GLY A 739 11.68 14.19 -18.87
CA GLY A 739 10.67 13.25 -18.41
C GLY A 739 10.03 13.64 -17.09
N GLY A 740 9.05 12.84 -16.67
CA GLY A 740 8.33 13.04 -15.42
C GLY A 740 7.19 12.08 -15.23
N ALA A 741 6.48 12.26 -14.13
CA ALA A 741 5.18 11.67 -13.88
C ALA A 741 4.18 12.77 -13.48
N ARG A 742 2.90 12.57 -13.81
CA ARG A 742 1.83 13.49 -13.42
C ARG A 742 0.58 12.74 -12.97
N GLN A 743 -0.06 13.24 -11.92
CA GLN A 743 -1.32 12.74 -11.40
C GLN A 743 -2.40 13.81 -11.59
N THR A 744 -3.47 13.44 -12.27
CA THR A 744 -4.66 14.30 -12.39
C THR A 744 -5.47 14.21 -11.10
N ILE A 745 -5.63 15.33 -10.42
CA ILE A 745 -6.42 15.43 -9.18
C ILE A 745 -7.89 15.56 -9.58
N THR A 746 -8.59 14.43 -9.53
CA THR A 746 -10.03 14.31 -9.85
C THR A 746 -10.93 14.84 -8.74
N ALA A 747 -10.40 14.95 -7.52
CA ALA A 747 -11.03 15.63 -6.40
C ALA A 747 -11.06 17.16 -6.60
N GLU A 748 -12.26 17.77 -6.55
CA GLU A 748 -12.40 19.22 -6.52
C GLU A 748 -11.67 19.82 -5.29
N LEU A 749 -10.55 20.50 -5.50
CA LEU A 749 -9.91 21.30 -4.46
C LEU A 749 -10.83 22.46 -4.03
N ASN A 750 -10.91 22.71 -2.71
CA ASN A 750 -11.79 23.71 -2.11
C ASN A 750 -11.43 25.12 -2.60
N LYS A 751 -12.31 25.73 -3.41
CA LYS A 751 -12.14 27.09 -3.96
C LYS A 751 -11.99 28.13 -2.85
N GLY A 752 -10.91 28.93 -2.90
CA GLY A 752 -10.58 29.92 -1.88
C GLY A 752 -9.95 29.37 -0.59
N SER A 753 -9.79 28.03 -0.46
CA SER A 753 -8.90 27.44 0.54
C SER A 753 -7.45 27.49 0.10
N ALA A 754 -6.56 27.47 1.08
CA ALA A 754 -5.13 27.31 0.87
C ALA A 754 -4.74 25.83 0.89
N TYR A 755 -3.72 25.49 0.12
CA TYR A 755 -3.13 24.16 0.07
C TYR A 755 -1.60 24.27 0.09
N GLN A 756 -0.93 23.22 0.55
CA GLN A 756 0.50 23.04 0.44
C GLN A 756 0.77 21.75 -0.34
N LEU A 757 1.58 21.87 -1.40
CA LEU A 757 2.23 20.77 -2.07
C LEU A 757 3.64 20.63 -1.48
N SER A 758 4.06 19.42 -1.16
CA SER A 758 5.41 19.09 -0.70
C SER A 758 5.86 17.78 -1.32
N GLY A 759 7.17 17.53 -1.31
CA GLY A 759 7.76 16.29 -1.77
C GLY A 759 9.24 16.25 -1.42
N TRP A 760 9.83 15.07 -1.45
CA TRP A 760 11.24 14.86 -1.21
C TRP A 760 11.97 14.57 -2.52
N SER A 761 13.22 15.00 -2.63
CA SER A 761 14.08 14.67 -3.76
C SER A 761 15.56 14.69 -3.38
N LYS A 762 16.35 13.93 -4.13
CA LYS A 762 17.80 14.07 -4.20
C LYS A 762 18.27 13.92 -5.65
N SER A 763 19.41 14.52 -5.94
CA SER A 763 20.09 14.44 -7.24
C SER A 763 21.44 13.75 -7.09
N LEU A 764 21.84 12.89 -8.02
CA LEU A 764 23.15 12.21 -7.93
C LEU A 764 24.33 13.18 -8.16
N THR A 765 24.10 14.23 -8.96
CA THR A 765 25.07 15.29 -9.22
C THR A 765 24.51 16.64 -8.72
N GLN A 766 25.38 17.50 -8.17
CA GLN A 766 24.95 18.81 -7.68
C GLN A 766 24.58 19.74 -8.85
N GLY A 767 23.40 20.39 -8.77
CA GLY A 767 22.89 21.30 -9.79
C GLY A 767 22.00 20.63 -10.85
N ASP A 768 21.92 19.29 -10.82
CA ASP A 768 20.81 18.57 -11.43
C ASP A 768 19.52 18.90 -10.67
N ASN A 769 18.44 19.23 -11.39
CA ASN A 769 17.19 19.69 -10.78
C ASN A 769 16.03 18.70 -11.04
N ALA A 770 15.14 18.57 -10.05
CA ALA A 770 13.75 18.15 -10.23
C ALA A 770 12.80 19.31 -9.89
N GLU A 771 11.73 19.46 -10.68
CA GLU A 771 10.61 20.36 -10.41
C GLU A 771 9.40 19.55 -9.96
N ILE A 772 8.90 19.83 -8.75
CA ILE A 772 7.62 19.30 -8.26
C ILE A 772 6.62 20.45 -8.25
N GLY A 773 5.44 20.24 -8.84
CA GLY A 773 4.47 21.31 -9.00
C GLY A 773 3.05 20.85 -9.23
N ILE A 774 2.17 21.84 -9.35
CA ILE A 774 0.75 21.67 -9.63
C ILE A 774 0.28 22.72 -10.63
N VAL A 775 -0.51 22.29 -11.61
CA VAL A 775 -1.23 23.15 -12.55
C VAL A 775 -2.71 23.10 -12.20
N LEU A 776 -3.31 24.25 -11.95
CA LEU A 776 -4.74 24.44 -11.74
C LEU A 776 -5.37 24.90 -13.06
N LYS A 777 -6.40 24.21 -13.53
CA LYS A 777 -7.14 24.52 -14.76
C LYS A 777 -8.56 24.98 -14.45
N GLY A 778 -9.07 25.90 -15.26
CA GLY A 778 -10.45 26.35 -15.21
C GLY A 778 -11.37 25.56 -16.15
N GLY A 779 -12.61 26.03 -16.25
CA GLY A 779 -13.68 25.31 -16.94
C GLY A 779 -13.53 25.18 -18.47
N SER A 780 -12.65 25.98 -19.09
CA SER A 780 -12.29 25.82 -20.51
C SER A 780 -10.93 25.15 -20.72
N GLY A 781 -10.34 24.61 -19.65
CA GLY A 781 -9.01 23.99 -19.65
C GLY A 781 -7.85 24.98 -19.56
N GLU A 782 -8.15 26.28 -19.41
CA GLU A 782 -7.17 27.35 -19.26
C GLU A 782 -6.41 27.24 -17.94
N VAL A 783 -5.11 27.58 -17.92
CA VAL A 783 -4.33 27.59 -16.67
C VAL A 783 -4.75 28.79 -15.82
N VAL A 784 -5.34 28.52 -14.66
CA VAL A 784 -5.80 29.53 -13.69
C VAL A 784 -4.85 29.69 -12.50
N GLY A 785 -3.89 28.79 -12.36
CA GLY A 785 -2.78 28.89 -11.40
C GLY A 785 -1.73 27.82 -11.69
N GLN A 786 -0.46 28.13 -11.42
CA GLN A 786 0.64 27.17 -11.51
C GLN A 786 1.62 27.47 -10.38
N TYR A 787 1.98 26.44 -9.62
CA TYR A 787 2.83 26.56 -8.45
C TYR A 787 3.80 25.39 -8.42
N SER A 788 5.09 25.65 -8.21
CA SER A 788 6.12 24.62 -8.16
C SER A 788 7.29 25.06 -7.28
N PHE A 789 8.14 24.10 -6.97
CA PHE A 789 9.44 24.31 -6.33
C PHE A 789 10.47 23.37 -6.98
N THR A 790 11.74 23.73 -6.86
CA THR A 790 12.85 23.02 -7.49
C THR A 790 13.82 22.56 -6.42
N MET A 791 14.31 21.32 -6.54
CA MET A 791 15.27 20.70 -5.62
C MET A 791 16.49 20.18 -6.37
N ASN A 792 17.67 20.31 -5.76
CA ASN A 792 18.97 19.93 -6.34
C ASN A 792 20.02 19.48 -5.29
N ASP A 793 19.56 19.19 -4.07
CA ASP A 793 20.42 18.64 -3.02
C ASP A 793 20.86 17.21 -3.36
N THR A 794 22.07 16.83 -2.93
CA THR A 794 22.62 15.49 -3.17
C THR A 794 22.27 14.48 -2.07
N ALA A 795 21.72 14.97 -0.96
CA ALA A 795 20.99 14.19 0.03
C ALA A 795 19.49 14.47 -0.14
N TYR A 796 18.63 13.57 0.35
CA TYR A 796 17.19 13.84 0.34
C TYR A 796 16.86 15.08 1.16
N SER A 797 16.20 16.03 0.52
CA SER A 797 15.65 17.23 1.15
C SER A 797 14.17 17.37 0.80
N LYS A 798 13.43 18.09 1.66
CA LYS A 798 12.00 18.33 1.51
C LYS A 798 11.75 19.74 0.98
N GLY A 799 11.15 19.83 -0.19
CA GLY A 799 10.64 21.08 -0.74
C GLY A 799 9.14 21.23 -0.52
N SER A 800 8.64 22.46 -0.59
CA SER A 800 7.20 22.73 -0.60
C SER A 800 6.83 24.06 -1.25
N VAL A 801 5.58 24.16 -1.71
CA VAL A 801 4.95 25.40 -2.16
C VAL A 801 3.52 25.48 -1.64
N SER A 802 3.14 26.65 -1.12
CA SER A 802 1.79 26.94 -0.62
C SER A 802 1.05 27.88 -1.57
N PHE A 803 -0.23 27.62 -1.82
CA PHE A 803 -1.05 28.38 -2.76
C PHE A 803 -2.52 28.45 -2.33
N ILE A 804 -3.32 29.27 -3.02
CA ILE A 804 -4.77 29.38 -2.82
C ILE A 804 -5.47 28.95 -4.10
N VAL A 805 -6.51 28.11 -3.99
CA VAL A 805 -7.28 27.63 -5.13
C VAL A 805 -8.14 28.76 -5.72
N PRO A 806 -7.98 29.14 -7.01
CA PRO A 806 -8.77 30.19 -7.64
C PRO A 806 -10.28 29.88 -7.67
N SER A 807 -11.13 30.90 -7.72
CA SER A 807 -12.59 30.72 -7.78
C SER A 807 -13.09 30.10 -9.10
N ASN A 808 -12.36 30.31 -10.20
CA ASN A 808 -12.62 29.72 -11.51
C ASN A 808 -11.94 28.35 -11.75
N TYR A 809 -11.35 27.76 -10.71
CA TYR A 809 -10.81 26.39 -10.74
C TYR A 809 -11.86 25.33 -11.13
N SER A 810 -11.42 24.29 -11.84
CA SER A 810 -12.22 23.11 -12.22
C SER A 810 -11.45 21.80 -12.09
N SER A 811 -10.15 21.74 -12.37
CA SER A 811 -9.33 20.53 -12.20
C SER A 811 -7.87 20.85 -11.90
N ALA A 812 -7.14 19.93 -11.27
CA ALA A 812 -5.72 20.08 -11.00
C ALA A 812 -4.91 18.92 -11.57
N GLN A 813 -3.63 19.18 -11.86
CA GLN A 813 -2.65 18.16 -12.23
C GLN A 813 -1.38 18.42 -11.43
N VAL A 814 -1.03 17.51 -10.53
CA VAL A 814 0.27 17.48 -9.85
C VAL A 814 1.27 16.79 -10.78
N TYR A 815 2.53 17.22 -10.74
CA TYR A 815 3.61 16.62 -11.50
C TYR A 815 4.93 16.65 -10.73
N ALA A 816 5.78 15.68 -11.04
CA ALA A 816 7.20 15.68 -10.76
C ALA A 816 7.93 15.50 -12.09
N LYS A 817 8.77 16.47 -12.50
CA LYS A 817 9.38 16.47 -13.83
C LYS A 817 10.79 17.02 -13.84
N ARG A 818 11.43 16.87 -14.98
CA ARG A 818 12.73 17.41 -15.34
C ARG A 818 12.77 17.74 -16.84
N GLU A 819 13.51 18.80 -17.18
CA GLU A 819 13.78 19.19 -18.57
C GLU A 819 15.00 18.46 -19.14
N VAL A 820 16.21 18.69 -18.61
CA VAL A 820 17.44 17.95 -18.96
C VAL A 820 18.41 18.02 -17.79
N GLY A 821 19.31 17.03 -17.65
CA GLY A 821 20.37 17.03 -16.64
C GLY A 821 21.59 16.18 -17.02
N SER A 822 22.51 16.01 -16.06
CA SER A 822 23.73 15.20 -16.22
C SER A 822 23.60 13.79 -15.67
N ASP A 823 22.87 13.60 -14.57
CA ASP A 823 22.65 12.32 -13.90
C ASP A 823 21.22 12.24 -13.35
N SER A 824 20.81 11.08 -12.83
CA SER A 824 19.45 10.82 -12.38
C SER A 824 19.07 11.62 -11.13
N VAL A 825 17.78 11.94 -11.01
CA VAL A 825 17.16 12.60 -9.86
C VAL A 825 16.00 11.75 -9.37
N PHE A 826 15.89 11.60 -8.06
CA PHE A 826 14.86 10.80 -7.42
C PHE A 826 13.81 11.72 -6.79
N VAL A 827 12.54 11.38 -6.92
CA VAL A 827 11.41 12.10 -6.32
C VAL A 827 10.54 11.11 -5.57
N ASP A 828 10.15 11.49 -4.35
CA ASP A 828 9.46 10.62 -3.40
C ASP A 828 8.53 11.43 -2.48
N ASP A 829 7.66 10.76 -1.72
CA ASP A 829 6.82 11.32 -0.67
C ASP A 829 6.00 12.56 -1.11
N VAL A 830 5.44 12.56 -2.32
CA VAL A 830 4.73 13.72 -2.87
C VAL A 830 3.34 13.84 -2.24
N VAL A 831 3.11 14.96 -1.53
CA VAL A 831 1.92 15.17 -0.68
C VAL A 831 1.28 16.54 -0.92
N LEU A 832 -0.03 16.57 -1.11
CA LEU A 832 -0.85 17.77 -1.28
C LEU A 832 -1.92 17.84 -0.17
N ARG A 833 -1.85 18.80 0.75
CA ARG A 833 -2.83 18.94 1.85
C ARG A 833 -3.48 20.32 1.87
N GLU A 834 -4.76 20.38 2.24
CA GLU A 834 -5.45 21.64 2.56
C GLU A 834 -4.86 22.23 3.85
N LEU A 835 -4.48 23.51 3.83
CA LEU A 835 -4.05 24.27 5.00
C LEU A 835 -5.26 24.92 5.68
N ILE A 836 -5.57 24.47 6.89
CA ILE A 836 -6.77 24.86 7.63
C ILE A 836 -6.44 26.02 8.58
N ASN A 837 -7.33 27.02 8.63
CA ASN A 837 -7.19 28.25 9.44
C ASN A 837 -6.05 29.20 9.05
N VAL A 838 -5.25 28.91 8.02
CA VAL A 838 -4.30 29.88 7.48
C VAL A 838 -5.03 31.03 6.78
N PRO A 839 -4.44 32.24 6.71
CA PRO A 839 -4.95 33.35 5.92
C PRO A 839 -5.09 33.01 4.42
N THR A 840 -6.25 33.34 3.84
CA THR A 840 -6.49 33.28 2.38
C THR A 840 -7.03 34.59 1.79
N ARG A 841 -7.45 35.54 2.64
CA ARG A 841 -7.91 36.86 2.19
C ARG A 841 -7.54 37.95 3.19
N LEU A 842 -6.89 39.00 2.71
CA LEU A 842 -6.74 40.28 3.40
C LEU A 842 -7.84 41.23 2.90
N VAL A 843 -8.40 42.04 3.80
CA VAL A 843 -9.31 43.14 3.47
C VAL A 843 -8.78 44.41 4.12
N LEU A 844 -8.36 45.37 3.30
CA LEU A 844 -7.91 46.68 3.71
C LEU A 844 -9.08 47.67 3.64
N SER A 845 -9.31 48.37 4.75
CA SER A 845 -10.31 49.42 4.82
C SER A 845 -9.73 50.66 5.50
N ALA A 846 -10.37 51.81 5.31
CA ALA A 846 -10.01 53.05 5.99
C ALA A 846 -11.25 53.73 6.57
N ASN A 847 -11.06 54.53 7.61
CA ASN A 847 -12.12 55.38 8.14
C ASN A 847 -12.62 56.42 7.11
N LYS A 848 -11.76 56.84 6.17
CA LYS A 848 -12.06 57.73 5.02
C LYS A 848 -11.12 57.44 3.86
N THR A 849 -11.63 57.50 2.63
CA THR A 849 -10.84 57.41 1.39
C THR A 849 -10.70 58.73 0.65
N GLU A 850 -11.61 59.69 0.85
CA GLU A 850 -11.46 61.06 0.37
C GLU A 850 -11.26 62.03 1.55
N VAL A 851 -10.15 62.78 1.50
CA VAL A 851 -9.67 63.62 2.60
C VAL A 851 -9.09 64.95 2.12
N LYS A 852 -8.93 65.88 3.06
CA LYS A 852 -8.26 67.18 2.86
C LYS A 852 -6.91 67.17 3.58
N LEU A 853 -6.01 68.09 3.22
CA LEU A 853 -4.76 68.31 3.97
C LEU A 853 -5.02 68.44 5.48
N ASN A 854 -4.08 67.91 6.27
CA ASN A 854 -4.11 67.83 7.74
C ASN A 854 -5.24 66.97 8.33
N GLN A 855 -5.92 66.12 7.55
CA GLN A 855 -6.83 65.10 8.07
C GLN A 855 -6.11 63.76 8.30
N ASN A 856 -6.42 63.11 9.41
CA ASN A 856 -5.89 61.78 9.74
C ASN A 856 -6.71 60.67 9.07
N VAL A 857 -6.02 59.76 8.39
CA VAL A 857 -6.57 58.50 7.90
C VAL A 857 -6.00 57.35 8.74
N LYS A 858 -6.88 56.48 9.23
CA LYS A 858 -6.51 55.25 9.92
C LYS A 858 -6.99 54.06 9.10
N LEU A 859 -6.07 53.15 8.80
CA LEU A 859 -6.37 51.89 8.15
C LEU A 859 -6.87 50.86 9.17
N ASP A 860 -7.71 49.95 8.71
CA ASP A 860 -8.18 48.78 9.44
C ASP A 860 -8.08 47.57 8.51
N VAL A 861 -7.20 46.63 8.88
CA VAL A 861 -6.90 45.42 8.12
C VAL A 861 -7.57 44.24 8.80
N LYS A 862 -8.38 43.51 8.03
CA LYS A 862 -9.06 42.29 8.49
C LYS A 862 -8.60 41.11 7.64
N ILE A 863 -8.06 40.08 8.30
CA ILE A 863 -7.56 38.87 7.64
C ILE A 863 -8.52 37.72 7.91
N PHE A 864 -8.80 36.92 6.88
CA PHE A 864 -9.74 35.80 6.90
C PHE A 864 -9.11 34.52 6.34
N ASN A 865 -9.58 33.37 6.79
CA ASN A 865 -9.27 32.05 6.20
C ASN A 865 -10.28 31.69 5.09
N GLY A 866 -10.05 30.55 4.41
CA GLY A 866 -10.92 30.06 3.33
C GLY A 866 -12.37 29.80 3.76
N LYS A 867 -12.62 29.56 5.06
CA LYS A 867 -13.96 29.42 5.65
C LYS A 867 -14.58 30.76 6.08
N GLY A 868 -14.02 31.89 5.66
CA GLY A 868 -14.52 33.25 5.96
C GLY A 868 -14.37 33.69 7.42
N LYS A 869 -13.70 32.91 8.28
CA LYS A 869 -13.46 33.23 9.69
C LYS A 869 -12.26 34.16 9.83
N LYS A 870 -12.35 35.16 10.70
CA LYS A 870 -11.22 36.06 11.01
C LYS A 870 -10.06 35.27 11.61
N VAL A 871 -8.86 35.53 11.12
CA VAL A 871 -7.59 34.99 11.62
C VAL A 871 -6.84 36.10 12.36
N ARG A 872 -6.20 35.77 13.49
CA ARG A 872 -5.24 36.66 14.14
C ARG A 872 -3.86 36.40 13.53
N VAL A 873 -3.14 37.47 13.23
CA VAL A 873 -1.73 37.43 12.84
C VAL A 873 -0.93 38.18 13.90
N ASN A 874 0.37 37.90 14.01
CA ASN A 874 1.23 38.57 14.98
C ASN A 874 1.33 40.08 14.68
N ASP A 875 1.46 40.89 15.73
CA ASP A 875 1.63 42.34 15.58
C ASP A 875 2.89 42.64 14.76
N GLY A 876 2.76 43.54 13.77
CA GLY A 876 3.83 43.87 12.82
C GLY A 876 3.94 42.94 11.60
N ALA A 877 3.14 41.87 11.49
CA ALA A 877 3.15 41.00 10.30
C ALA A 877 2.58 41.66 9.02
N VAL A 878 1.83 42.75 9.16
CA VAL A 878 1.28 43.52 8.02
C VAL A 878 2.25 44.64 7.64
N THR A 879 2.68 44.63 6.39
CA THR A 879 3.48 45.70 5.77
C THR A 879 2.58 46.62 4.95
N TYR A 880 2.98 47.89 4.78
CA TYR A 880 2.24 48.88 4.02
C TYR A 880 3.14 49.60 3.01
N LEU A 881 2.62 49.85 1.80
CA LEU A 881 3.30 50.57 0.73
C LEU A 881 2.39 51.69 0.19
N SER A 882 2.96 52.86 -0.13
CA SER A 882 2.25 53.95 -0.80
C SER A 882 2.75 54.09 -2.23
N SER A 883 1.83 54.11 -3.20
CA SER A 883 2.17 54.30 -4.62
C SER A 883 2.66 55.72 -4.94
N ASN A 884 2.33 56.71 -4.09
CA ASN A 884 2.82 58.06 -4.18
C ASN A 884 3.08 58.67 -2.78
N PRO A 885 4.30 58.48 -2.22
CA PRO A 885 4.71 59.05 -0.94
C PRO A 885 4.63 60.59 -0.86
N THR A 886 4.63 61.31 -1.98
CA THR A 886 4.48 62.78 -1.99
C THR A 886 3.04 63.25 -1.74
N VAL A 887 2.06 62.36 -1.92
CA VAL A 887 0.64 62.62 -1.64
C VAL A 887 0.26 62.07 -0.27
N ALA A 888 0.65 60.83 0.04
CA ALA A 888 0.40 60.20 1.33
C ALA A 888 1.50 59.19 1.71
N THR A 889 1.92 59.17 2.96
CA THR A 889 2.80 58.14 3.54
C THR A 889 2.03 57.29 4.55
N VAL A 890 2.56 56.11 4.88
CA VAL A 890 1.94 55.16 5.82
C VAL A 890 3.02 54.57 6.72
N ASN A 891 2.76 54.45 8.02
CA ASN A 891 3.67 53.80 8.98
C ASN A 891 3.33 52.31 9.18
N THR A 892 4.16 51.61 9.94
CA THR A 892 3.99 50.18 10.29
C THR A 892 2.71 49.89 11.09
N GLU A 893 2.10 50.90 11.72
CA GLU A 893 0.85 50.78 12.48
C GLU A 893 -0.41 51.02 11.62
N GLY A 894 -0.26 51.24 10.30
CA GLY A 894 -1.37 51.55 9.40
C GLY A 894 -1.93 52.98 9.57
N LYS A 895 -1.16 53.90 10.16
CA LYS A 895 -1.51 55.33 10.22
C LYS A 895 -1.01 56.02 8.95
N VAL A 896 -1.93 56.63 8.21
CA VAL A 896 -1.63 57.35 6.97
C VAL A 896 -1.49 58.85 7.25
N THR A 897 -0.40 59.43 6.75
CA THR A 897 -0.06 60.86 6.87
C THR A 897 -0.17 61.52 5.49
N ILE A 898 -0.97 62.57 5.39
CA ILE A 898 -1.20 63.29 4.13
C ILE A 898 -0.11 64.33 3.89
N ALA A 899 0.60 64.23 2.76
CA ALA A 899 1.73 65.07 2.38
C ALA A 899 1.43 66.06 1.24
N GLY A 900 0.46 65.75 0.36
CA GLY A 900 0.17 66.56 -0.83
C GLY A 900 -1.19 66.30 -1.44
N ILE A 901 -1.62 67.17 -2.37
CA ILE A 901 -2.87 67.01 -3.15
C ILE A 901 -2.63 66.03 -4.29
N GLY A 902 -3.58 65.11 -4.51
CA GLY A 902 -3.49 64.08 -5.54
C GLY A 902 -4.15 62.79 -5.10
N ASN A 903 -3.84 61.68 -5.76
CA ASN A 903 -4.24 60.35 -5.35
C ASN A 903 -2.99 59.53 -4.97
N SER A 904 -3.11 58.67 -3.96
CA SER A 904 -2.13 57.60 -3.69
C SER A 904 -2.86 56.32 -3.33
N THR A 905 -2.43 55.19 -3.89
CA THR A 905 -2.92 53.88 -3.50
C THR A 905 -2.04 53.37 -2.35
N ILE A 906 -2.68 53.04 -1.23
CA ILE A 906 -2.02 52.35 -0.12
C ILE A 906 -2.30 50.86 -0.25
N THR A 907 -1.26 50.06 -0.38
CA THR A 907 -1.32 48.58 -0.38
C THR A 907 -0.92 48.07 0.99
N ALA A 908 -1.70 47.13 1.53
CA ALA A 908 -1.33 46.36 2.72
C ALA A 908 -1.03 44.91 2.31
N SER A 909 0.07 44.35 2.80
CA SER A 909 0.53 43.00 2.46
C SER A 909 0.96 42.20 3.69
N VAL A 910 0.69 40.89 3.69
CA VAL A 910 1.13 39.94 4.73
C VAL A 910 1.58 38.63 4.07
N THR A 911 2.70 38.07 4.53
CA THR A 911 3.22 36.78 4.04
C THR A 911 3.28 35.79 5.20
N LEU A 912 2.55 34.68 5.09
CA LEU A 912 2.46 33.63 6.12
C LEU A 912 2.44 32.25 5.45
N ASN A 913 3.26 31.31 5.96
CA ASN A 913 3.39 29.95 5.42
C ASN A 913 3.66 29.88 3.91
N GLY A 914 4.43 30.84 3.39
CA GLY A 914 4.73 31.02 1.95
C GLY A 914 3.65 31.76 1.15
N ILE A 915 2.44 31.93 1.70
CA ILE A 915 1.32 32.61 1.03
C ILE A 915 1.42 34.11 1.29
N THR A 916 1.52 34.90 0.22
CA THR A 916 1.43 36.37 0.30
C THR A 916 0.03 36.83 -0.07
N LEU A 917 -0.61 37.56 0.84
CA LEU A 917 -1.88 38.23 0.62
C LEU A 917 -1.64 39.74 0.53
N SER A 918 -2.38 40.42 -0.33
CA SER A 918 -2.43 41.87 -0.36
C SER A 918 -3.84 42.39 -0.67
N ASP A 919 -4.10 43.62 -0.26
CA ASP A 919 -5.26 44.41 -0.67
C ASP A 919 -4.85 45.89 -0.75
N ALA A 920 -5.55 46.67 -1.59
CA ALA A 920 -5.13 48.02 -1.95
C ALA A 920 -6.30 49.01 -1.97
N LEU A 921 -6.06 50.21 -1.42
CA LEU A 921 -7.08 51.24 -1.24
C LEU A 921 -6.58 52.59 -1.73
N GLU A 922 -7.35 53.24 -2.61
CA GLU A 922 -7.03 54.59 -3.11
C GLU A 922 -7.43 55.67 -2.08
N ILE A 923 -6.47 56.51 -1.71
CA ILE A 923 -6.65 57.72 -0.91
C ILE A 923 -6.63 58.94 -1.83
N LYS A 924 -7.74 59.68 -1.89
CA LYS A 924 -7.94 60.90 -2.68
C LYS A 924 -7.78 62.12 -1.79
N VAL A 925 -6.75 62.91 -2.03
CA VAL A 925 -6.51 64.16 -1.31
C VAL A 925 -6.97 65.33 -2.16
N ARG A 926 -7.99 66.05 -1.68
CA ARG A 926 -8.57 67.21 -2.37
C ARG A 926 -8.18 68.52 -1.72
N ALA A 927 -8.09 69.57 -2.54
CA ALA A 927 -8.08 70.94 -2.06
C ALA A 927 -9.32 71.22 -1.20
N LYS A 928 -9.20 72.15 -0.26
CA LYS A 928 -10.35 72.65 0.50
C LYS A 928 -11.24 73.43 -0.47
N GLY A 929 -12.33 72.80 -0.93
CA GLY A 929 -13.31 73.48 -1.78
C GLY A 929 -13.78 74.76 -1.12
N ASN A 930 -13.68 75.88 -1.85
CA ASN A 930 -14.26 77.16 -1.45
C ASN A 930 -15.78 77.03 -1.59
N GLY A 931 -16.44 76.67 -0.50
CA GLY A 931 -17.90 76.77 -0.41
C GLY A 931 -18.29 78.24 -0.40
N HIS A 932 -19.03 78.65 -1.42
CA HIS A 932 -19.89 79.84 -1.36
C HIS A 932 -21.12 79.55 -0.48
#